data_AF-A0A8I0MWZ3-F1
#
_entry.id   AF-A0A8I0MWZ3-F1
#
_cell.length_a   1.000
_cell.length_b   1.000
_cell.length_c   1.000
_cell.angle_alpha   90.00
_cell.angle_beta   90.00
_cell.angle_gamma   90.00
#
_symmetry.space_group_name_H-M   'P 1'
#
loop_
_entity.id
_entity.type
_entity.pdbx_description
1 polymer ?
#
loop_
_entity_poly.entity_id
_entity_poly.type
_entity_poly.pdbx_seq_one_letter_code
_entity_poly.pdbx_strand_id
1 'polypeptide(L)'
;MVEKTEQDAATSQQRGHFPLMWLANFAALRARFEQGLKVICAAPHSRLQPVVANIKAAKLKGRLPHKLAEQVKQDFANGQYDKRYAVEKKQLSVDTPENRFIKMAVSKSKWQLAEFEQKLRQSNQAPERQRLSDSFLNEPHSWQQPLQKVLGQSFLKEVGAYTGLNRESLVLQQKTGYSAVYRIWQELKFYLDVFGNQSSISMKSVAEIYEVWCFLCLKQILEQDLGFELVENSATKLAQNDFFEYQLKDGFAGAFHFKRSDGVTARLAHEPKFTKKGQSIRSYLVNQEPDIVLEVTLPKSADLTKADSSEERQFIWLFDAKYRIKTEKNRFDDSNEDIESTNYVPDDAINQMHRYRDALICLSEPDKSDCSSSSIADQSAKKSRPVFGAFALYPGFFNQATTPNPYAAAIEEVGIGAFALSPSQNEPSQTDLSQTKSLYSGHQWLLAFLQAQIGTAPNTQTGQNNEAMYHVPGMAERLYIQETARIPYYGMRQVLYPDLTMTMTMTMTMTMTVALGKYNDRFINCFEKFKNEELHFYHLPVSTFELNFKSHVVNEIRYLALIPNYQVSHDIRLVWPIRDVQYVKRREIELSITGYESNSDEPYILFELGKPFSLKDPVVFQPNDTFRHSIKITTMAQLERAEYLNQAKAVYLEALA
;
A
#
# COMPACT_ATOMS: atom_id res chain seq x y z
N MET A 1 -52.85 -25.73 14.17
CA MET A 1 -51.50 -26.30 13.95
C MET A 1 -50.51 -25.18 14.23
N VAL A 2 -49.65 -25.44 15.20
CA VAL A 2 -48.92 -24.47 16.02
C VAL A 2 -48.01 -23.54 15.20
N GLU A 3 -48.12 -22.24 15.46
CA GLU A 3 -47.18 -21.19 15.05
C GLU A 3 -45.77 -21.55 15.52
N LYS A 4 -44.82 -21.57 14.59
CA LYS A 4 -43.40 -21.72 14.91
C LYS A 4 -42.85 -20.38 15.37
N THR A 5 -42.42 -20.36 16.61
CA THR A 5 -41.82 -19.26 17.37
C THR A 5 -40.47 -18.82 16.78
N GLU A 6 -40.13 -17.55 17.04
CA GLU A 6 -38.95 -16.79 16.61
C GLU A 6 -37.57 -17.39 17.00
N GLN A 7 -37.51 -18.60 17.57
CA GLN A 7 -36.27 -19.26 17.97
C GLN A 7 -35.58 -20.05 16.84
N ASP A 8 -36.28 -20.40 15.75
CA ASP A 8 -35.65 -21.06 14.59
C ASP A 8 -34.88 -20.09 13.67
N ALA A 9 -35.02 -18.77 13.88
CA ALA A 9 -34.27 -17.75 13.13
C ALA A 9 -32.83 -17.55 13.64
N ALA A 10 -32.45 -18.19 14.75
CA ALA A 10 -31.14 -18.04 15.39
C ALA A 10 -30.07 -19.03 14.86
N THR A 11 -30.41 -19.96 13.96
CA THR A 11 -29.50 -21.04 13.53
C THR A 11 -28.98 -20.93 12.09
N SER A 12 -29.18 -19.81 11.39
CA SER A 12 -28.46 -19.57 10.13
C SER A 12 -27.09 -18.92 10.38
N GLN A 13 -26.07 -19.76 10.56
CA GLN A 13 -24.64 -19.40 10.59
C GLN A 13 -24.10 -18.90 9.23
N GLN A 14 -24.82 -17.98 8.59
CA GLN A 14 -24.38 -17.32 7.36
C GLN A 14 -24.38 -15.82 7.59
N ARG A 15 -23.20 -15.23 7.81
CA ARG A 15 -22.85 -13.81 7.53
C ARG A 15 -21.50 -13.49 8.18
N GLY A 16 -20.42 -13.99 7.58
CA GLY A 16 -19.07 -13.81 8.10
C GLY A 16 -18.04 -13.53 7.03
N HIS A 17 -18.25 -12.51 6.19
CA HIS A 17 -17.24 -11.76 5.41
C HIS A 17 -17.97 -10.81 4.46
N PHE A 18 -18.23 -9.58 4.92
CA PHE A 18 -19.19 -8.66 4.30
C PHE A 18 -18.69 -7.22 4.11
N PRO A 19 -17.87 -6.57 4.96
CA PRO A 19 -17.72 -5.09 4.88
C PRO A 19 -16.79 -4.57 3.77
N LEU A 20 -15.78 -5.35 3.36
CA LEU A 20 -14.68 -4.95 2.45
C LEU A 20 -15.09 -4.82 0.99
N MET A 21 -15.70 -5.89 0.50
CA MET A 21 -16.42 -5.86 -0.77
C MET A 21 -17.62 -4.93 -0.70
N TRP A 22 -18.14 -4.61 0.48
CA TRP A 22 -19.35 -3.81 0.65
C TRP A 22 -19.10 -2.31 0.57
N LEU A 23 -18.05 -1.72 1.15
CA LEU A 23 -17.81 -0.27 1.00
C LEU A 23 -17.27 0.10 -0.39
N ALA A 24 -16.33 -0.67 -0.93
CA ALA A 24 -15.81 -0.47 -2.29
C ALA A 24 -16.92 -0.65 -3.33
N ASN A 25 -17.70 -1.73 -3.21
CA ASN A 25 -18.84 -1.92 -4.10
C ASN A 25 -19.93 -0.87 -3.82
N PHE A 26 -20.19 -0.47 -2.58
CA PHE A 26 -21.20 0.54 -2.27
C PHE A 26 -20.84 1.91 -2.84
N ALA A 27 -19.59 2.37 -2.73
CA ALA A 27 -19.14 3.63 -3.32
C ALA A 27 -19.21 3.60 -4.85
N ALA A 28 -18.76 2.51 -5.47
CA ALA A 28 -18.86 2.29 -6.92
C ALA A 28 -20.32 2.20 -7.38
N LEU A 29 -21.16 1.45 -6.66
CA LEU A 29 -22.59 1.33 -6.90
C LEU A 29 -23.30 2.67 -6.71
N ARG A 30 -22.95 3.45 -5.70
CA ARG A 30 -23.45 4.81 -5.48
C ARG A 30 -23.13 5.70 -6.68
N ALA A 31 -21.86 5.76 -7.10
CA ALA A 31 -21.45 6.57 -8.24
C ALA A 31 -22.18 6.15 -9.53
N ARG A 32 -22.29 4.85 -9.77
CA ARG A 32 -23.04 4.30 -10.91
C ARG A 32 -24.55 4.55 -10.79
N PHE A 33 -25.11 4.50 -9.59
CA PHE A 33 -26.52 4.80 -9.30
C PHE A 33 -26.82 6.26 -9.63
N GLU A 34 -25.98 7.18 -9.14
CA GLU A 34 -26.07 8.62 -9.46
C GLU A 34 -25.94 8.89 -10.96
N GLN A 35 -25.00 8.22 -11.64
CA GLN A 35 -24.84 8.35 -13.09
C GLN A 35 -26.08 7.85 -13.84
N GLY A 36 -26.66 6.72 -13.42
CA GLY A 36 -27.91 6.21 -13.98
C GLY A 36 -29.08 7.18 -13.76
N LEU A 37 -29.17 7.79 -12.58
CA LEU A 37 -30.18 8.81 -12.29
C LEU A 37 -30.01 10.06 -13.16
N LYS A 38 -28.78 10.52 -13.42
CA LYS A 38 -28.52 11.65 -14.35
C LYS A 38 -29.07 11.37 -15.75
N VAL A 39 -28.89 10.15 -16.26
CA VAL A 39 -29.44 9.74 -17.57
C VAL A 39 -30.97 9.78 -17.56
N ILE A 40 -31.60 9.31 -16.48
CA ILE A 40 -33.06 9.35 -16.33
C ILE A 40 -33.58 10.79 -16.24
N CYS A 41 -32.91 11.65 -15.47
CA CYS A 41 -33.28 13.05 -15.34
C CYS A 41 -33.21 13.81 -16.67
N ALA A 42 -32.25 13.47 -17.54
CA ALA A 42 -32.14 14.06 -18.87
C ALA A 42 -33.26 13.63 -19.84
N ALA A 43 -33.73 12.38 -19.73
CA ALA A 43 -34.72 11.81 -20.66
C ALA A 43 -35.72 10.87 -19.94
N PRO A 44 -36.64 11.40 -19.11
CA PRO A 44 -37.58 10.59 -18.37
C PRO A 44 -38.51 9.83 -19.31
N HIS A 45 -38.80 8.57 -18.99
CA HIS A 45 -39.75 7.76 -19.70
C HIS A 45 -41.14 8.35 -19.54
N SER A 46 -41.80 8.58 -20.66
CA SER A 46 -43.16 9.08 -20.72
C SER A 46 -44.00 8.17 -21.58
N ARG A 47 -45.29 8.06 -21.24
CA ARG A 47 -46.26 7.21 -21.93
C ARG A 47 -47.50 8.03 -22.25
N LEU A 48 -48.09 7.77 -23.41
CA LEU A 48 -49.39 8.33 -23.76
C LEU A 48 -50.44 7.73 -22.83
N GLN A 49 -50.98 8.57 -21.93
CA GLN A 49 -52.07 8.20 -21.03
C GLN A 49 -53.36 8.86 -21.51
N PRO A 50 -54.50 8.14 -21.46
CA PRO A 50 -55.80 8.73 -21.73
C PRO A 50 -56.17 9.68 -20.58
N VAL A 51 -56.44 10.92 -20.93
CA VAL A 51 -56.97 11.94 -20.05
C VAL A 51 -58.36 12.30 -20.58
N VAL A 52 -59.37 12.21 -19.73
CA VAL A 52 -60.73 12.61 -20.09
C VAL A 52 -60.82 14.13 -20.02
N ALA A 53 -61.04 14.76 -21.17
CA ALA A 53 -61.27 16.20 -21.25
C ALA A 53 -62.75 16.45 -21.59
N ASN A 54 -63.38 17.35 -20.85
CA ASN A 54 -64.75 17.79 -21.12
C ASN A 54 -64.75 18.97 -22.10
N ILE A 55 -65.10 18.69 -23.36
CA ILE A 55 -64.95 19.63 -24.49
C ILE A 55 -66.34 19.98 -25.04
N LYS A 56 -66.54 21.26 -25.41
CA LYS A 56 -67.76 21.70 -26.11
C LYS A 56 -67.83 21.08 -27.51
N ALA A 57 -69.05 20.86 -28.02
CA ALA A 57 -69.27 20.32 -29.37
C ALA A 57 -68.48 21.06 -30.47
N ALA A 58 -68.41 22.40 -30.41
CA ALA A 58 -67.68 23.22 -31.39
C ALA A 58 -66.15 23.01 -31.43
N LYS A 59 -65.56 22.39 -30.39
CA LYS A 59 -64.12 22.13 -30.29
C LYS A 59 -63.76 20.65 -30.50
N LEU A 60 -64.74 19.80 -30.83
CA LEU A 60 -64.53 18.42 -31.21
C LEU A 60 -63.83 18.34 -32.57
N LYS A 61 -62.75 17.58 -32.68
CA LYS A 61 -61.95 17.43 -33.92
C LYS A 61 -61.79 15.95 -34.27
N GLY A 62 -61.81 15.64 -35.56
CA GLY A 62 -61.58 14.29 -36.10
C GLY A 62 -62.84 13.41 -36.13
N ARG A 63 -62.64 12.12 -36.42
CA ARG A 63 -63.72 11.12 -36.49
C ARG A 63 -64.21 10.79 -35.07
N LEU A 64 -65.47 11.12 -34.78
CA LEU A 64 -66.08 10.83 -33.48
C LEU A 64 -66.59 9.38 -33.42
N PRO A 65 -66.55 8.72 -32.24
CA PRO A 65 -67.22 7.44 -32.03
C PRO A 65 -68.73 7.56 -32.31
N HIS A 66 -69.33 6.54 -32.92
CA HIS A 66 -70.73 6.57 -33.37
C HIS A 66 -71.71 7.01 -32.28
N LYS A 67 -71.58 6.43 -31.08
CA LYS A 67 -72.41 6.77 -29.91
C LYS A 67 -72.31 8.24 -29.50
N LEU A 68 -71.10 8.79 -29.54
CA LEU A 68 -70.88 10.19 -29.18
C LEU A 68 -71.44 11.14 -30.25
N ALA A 69 -71.32 10.76 -31.53
CA ALA A 69 -71.87 11.54 -32.64
C ALA A 69 -73.41 11.59 -32.62
N GLU A 70 -74.08 10.48 -32.32
CA GLU A 70 -75.54 10.44 -32.15
C GLU A 70 -76.01 11.28 -30.96
N GLN A 71 -75.30 11.19 -29.83
CA GLN A 71 -75.61 11.97 -28.63
C GLN A 71 -75.50 13.49 -28.90
N VAL A 72 -74.42 13.92 -29.58
CA VAL A 72 -74.24 15.33 -29.96
C VAL A 72 -75.38 15.80 -30.90
N LYS A 73 -75.79 14.95 -31.87
CA LYS A 73 -76.91 15.29 -32.78
C LYS A 73 -78.24 15.44 -32.04
N GLN A 74 -78.56 14.53 -31.12
CA GLN A 74 -79.78 14.59 -30.31
C GLN A 74 -79.79 15.82 -29.39
N ASP A 75 -78.67 16.11 -28.74
CA ASP A 75 -78.53 17.27 -27.86
C ASP A 75 -78.69 18.59 -28.64
N PHE A 76 -78.19 18.67 -29.87
CA PHE A 76 -78.39 19.82 -30.76
C PHE A 76 -79.85 19.96 -31.20
N ALA A 77 -80.51 18.85 -31.55
CA ALA A 77 -81.94 18.85 -31.88
C ALA A 77 -82.81 19.30 -30.70
N ASN A 78 -82.37 19.02 -29.48
CA ASN A 78 -83.02 19.42 -28.23
C ASN A 78 -82.59 20.81 -27.71
N GLY A 79 -81.83 21.59 -28.49
CA GLY A 79 -81.40 22.96 -28.14
C GLY A 79 -80.28 23.07 -27.10
N GLN A 80 -79.60 21.98 -26.74
CA GLN A 80 -78.55 21.95 -25.71
C GLN A 80 -77.14 22.22 -26.28
N TYR A 81 -76.89 23.45 -26.75
CA TYR A 81 -75.64 23.79 -27.45
C TYR A 81 -74.40 23.93 -26.56
N ASP A 82 -74.58 24.21 -25.25
CA ASP A 82 -73.47 24.46 -24.32
C ASP A 82 -72.93 23.22 -23.59
N LYS A 83 -73.53 22.05 -23.85
CA LYS A 83 -73.15 20.81 -23.21
C LYS A 83 -71.71 20.42 -23.55
N ARG A 84 -71.00 19.91 -22.54
CA ARG A 84 -69.64 19.40 -22.69
C ARG A 84 -69.65 17.89 -22.72
N TYR A 85 -68.83 17.34 -23.60
CA TYR A 85 -68.73 15.92 -23.83
C TYR A 85 -67.38 15.40 -23.36
N ALA A 86 -67.40 14.27 -22.65
CA ALA A 86 -66.20 13.58 -22.22
C ALA A 86 -65.51 12.96 -23.44
N VAL A 87 -64.30 13.45 -23.74
CA VAL A 87 -63.47 12.92 -24.82
C VAL A 87 -62.14 12.47 -24.24
N GLU A 88 -61.79 11.22 -24.52
CA GLU A 88 -60.46 10.71 -24.21
C GLU A 88 -59.42 11.34 -25.15
N LYS A 89 -58.50 12.09 -24.56
CA LYS A 89 -57.30 12.60 -25.24
C LYS A 89 -56.10 11.84 -24.74
N LYS A 90 -55.16 11.52 -25.63
CA LYS A 90 -53.88 10.96 -25.22
C LYS A 90 -52.89 12.10 -24.96
N GLN A 91 -52.43 12.24 -23.73
CA GLN A 91 -51.37 13.18 -23.36
C GLN A 91 -50.12 12.39 -22.96
N LEU A 92 -48.95 12.91 -23.33
CA LEU A 92 -47.69 12.36 -22.86
C LEU A 92 -47.53 12.68 -21.37
N SER A 93 -47.56 11.63 -20.55
CA SER A 93 -47.43 11.74 -19.08
C SER A 93 -46.12 11.09 -18.63
N VAL A 94 -45.44 11.75 -17.69
CA VAL A 94 -44.26 11.21 -16.99
C VAL A 94 -44.65 10.33 -15.81
N ASP A 95 -45.92 10.29 -15.43
CA ASP A 95 -46.40 9.47 -14.31
C ASP A 95 -46.56 7.99 -14.73
N THR A 96 -45.41 7.36 -14.98
CA THR A 96 -45.29 5.96 -15.39
C THR A 96 -44.94 5.07 -14.20
N PRO A 97 -45.33 3.78 -14.18
CA PRO A 97 -44.97 2.88 -13.09
C PRO A 97 -43.44 2.77 -12.91
N GLU A 98 -42.67 2.92 -13.98
CA GLU A 98 -41.22 2.96 -13.94
C GLU A 98 -40.69 4.21 -13.23
N ASN A 99 -41.22 5.40 -13.53
CA ASN A 99 -40.81 6.62 -12.82
C ASN A 99 -41.24 6.60 -11.35
N ARG A 100 -42.39 6.01 -11.05
CA ARG A 100 -42.83 5.77 -9.66
C ARG A 100 -41.86 4.86 -8.91
N PHE A 101 -41.38 3.80 -9.57
CA PHE A 101 -40.32 2.94 -9.02
C PHE A 101 -39.03 3.71 -8.76
N ILE A 102 -38.55 4.52 -9.71
CA ILE A 102 -37.33 5.34 -9.53
C ILE A 102 -37.50 6.30 -8.35
N LYS A 103 -38.65 6.98 -8.25
CA LYS A 103 -38.98 7.85 -7.11
C LYS A 103 -38.88 7.09 -5.78
N MET A 104 -39.50 5.92 -5.70
CA MET A 104 -39.44 5.06 -4.51
C MET A 104 -38.01 4.63 -4.18
N ALA A 105 -37.24 4.17 -5.18
CA ALA A 105 -35.86 3.73 -5.00
C ALA A 105 -34.97 4.84 -4.43
N VAL A 106 -35.06 6.06 -4.99
CA VAL A 106 -34.30 7.23 -4.53
C VAL A 106 -34.75 7.66 -3.13
N SER A 107 -36.06 7.74 -2.88
CA SER A 107 -36.58 8.09 -1.55
C SER A 107 -36.17 7.09 -0.48
N LYS A 108 -36.25 5.78 -0.76
CA LYS A 108 -35.85 4.73 0.17
C LYS A 108 -34.34 4.82 0.48
N SER A 109 -33.52 4.98 -0.55
CA SER A 109 -32.06 5.10 -0.40
C SER A 109 -31.67 6.31 0.44
N LYS A 110 -32.28 7.47 0.20
CA LYS A 110 -32.07 8.68 1.02
C LYS A 110 -32.46 8.45 2.47
N TRP A 111 -33.64 7.86 2.71
CA TRP A 111 -34.15 7.63 4.06
C TRP A 111 -33.24 6.68 4.86
N GLN A 112 -32.81 5.57 4.25
CA GLN A 112 -31.92 4.60 4.90
C GLN A 112 -30.54 5.21 5.23
N LEU A 113 -30.01 6.08 4.35
CA LEU A 113 -28.77 6.81 4.60
C LEU A 113 -28.92 7.84 5.74
N ALA A 114 -30.04 8.56 5.80
CA ALA A 114 -30.31 9.52 6.86
C ALA A 114 -30.46 8.83 8.23
N GLU A 115 -31.14 7.69 8.26
CA GLU A 115 -31.27 6.87 9.47
C GLU A 115 -29.90 6.36 9.94
N PHE A 116 -29.05 5.90 9.00
CA PHE A 116 -27.68 5.48 9.29
C PHE A 116 -26.84 6.63 9.86
N GLU A 117 -26.86 7.80 9.22
CA GLU A 117 -26.15 8.99 9.69
C GLU A 117 -26.59 9.37 11.11
N GLN A 118 -27.89 9.38 11.38
CA GLN A 118 -28.43 9.73 12.70
C GLN A 118 -27.94 8.75 13.77
N LYS A 119 -27.98 7.43 13.48
CA LYS A 119 -27.46 6.40 14.39
C LYS A 119 -25.96 6.57 14.66
N LEU A 120 -25.16 6.85 13.63
CA LEU A 120 -23.72 7.11 13.77
C LEU A 120 -23.45 8.33 14.66
N ARG A 121 -24.13 9.45 14.40
CA ARG A 121 -23.96 10.68 15.18
C ARG A 121 -24.37 10.51 16.64
N GLN A 122 -25.49 9.81 16.91
CA GLN A 122 -25.92 9.50 18.27
C GLN A 122 -24.90 8.63 19.01
N SER A 123 -24.32 7.62 18.33
CA SER A 123 -23.25 6.80 18.92
C SER A 123 -21.99 7.60 19.23
N ASN A 124 -21.72 8.68 18.47
CA ASN A 124 -20.53 9.50 18.62
C ASN A 124 -20.65 10.64 19.65
N GLN A 125 -21.86 10.89 20.20
CA GLN A 125 -22.12 11.95 21.17
C GLN A 125 -21.76 11.58 22.62
N ALA A 126 -21.54 10.30 22.93
CA ALA A 126 -21.11 9.88 24.25
C ALA A 126 -19.59 10.19 24.42
N PRO A 127 -19.17 11.00 25.42
CA PRO A 127 -17.78 11.43 25.58
C PRO A 127 -16.76 10.29 25.65
N GLU A 128 -17.14 9.15 26.24
CA GLU A 128 -16.30 7.94 26.34
C GLU A 128 -16.27 7.09 25.06
N ARG A 129 -17.03 7.46 24.01
CA ARG A 129 -17.20 6.69 22.76
C ARG A 129 -17.09 7.53 21.50
N GLN A 130 -16.60 8.76 21.59
CA GLN A 130 -16.30 9.56 20.41
C GLN A 130 -15.16 8.89 19.64
N ARG A 131 -15.52 8.17 18.58
CA ARG A 131 -14.62 7.33 17.79
C ARG A 131 -14.59 7.74 16.31
N LEU A 132 -15.61 8.47 15.86
CA LEU A 132 -15.77 8.94 14.48
C LEU A 132 -15.28 10.38 14.35
N SER A 133 -14.41 10.64 13.37
CA SER A 133 -14.05 12.00 12.98
C SER A 133 -15.25 12.71 12.33
N ASP A 134 -15.34 14.03 12.51
CA ASP A 134 -16.42 14.82 11.90
C ASP A 134 -16.41 14.70 10.36
N SER A 135 -15.23 14.54 9.75
CA SER A 135 -15.08 14.26 8.32
C SER A 135 -15.77 12.96 7.89
N PHE A 136 -15.63 11.88 8.68
CA PHE A 136 -16.27 10.61 8.39
C PHE A 136 -17.80 10.72 8.53
N LEU A 137 -18.26 11.41 9.58
CA LEU A 137 -19.69 11.64 9.78
C LEU A 137 -20.33 12.48 8.67
N ASN A 138 -19.56 13.34 8.02
CA ASN A 138 -20.01 14.18 6.91
C ASN A 138 -20.08 13.42 5.58
N GLU A 139 -19.46 12.24 5.45
CA GLU A 139 -19.47 11.47 4.21
C GLU A 139 -20.85 10.84 3.91
N PRO A 140 -21.51 10.10 4.83
CA PRO A 140 -22.90 9.65 4.65
C PRO A 140 -23.86 10.81 4.41
N HIS A 141 -23.60 11.98 5.00
CA HIS A 141 -24.36 13.20 4.76
C HIS A 141 -24.21 13.66 3.30
N SER A 142 -22.97 13.71 2.79
CA SER A 142 -22.67 14.10 1.41
C SER A 142 -23.38 13.21 0.39
N TRP A 143 -23.54 11.91 0.68
CA TRP A 143 -24.21 10.94 -0.21
C TRP A 143 -25.72 11.18 -0.33
N GLN A 144 -26.34 11.87 0.62
CA GLN A 144 -27.77 12.20 0.54
C GLN A 144 -28.04 13.39 -0.41
N GLN A 145 -27.05 14.26 -0.63
CA GLN A 145 -27.22 15.50 -1.40
C GLN A 145 -27.60 15.25 -2.87
N PRO A 146 -26.93 14.32 -3.62
CA PRO A 146 -27.33 14.00 -4.98
C PRO A 146 -28.76 13.43 -5.06
N LEU A 147 -29.13 12.55 -4.12
CA LEU A 147 -30.47 11.95 -4.07
C LEU A 147 -31.56 13.00 -3.82
N GLN A 148 -31.28 13.97 -2.94
CA GLN A 148 -32.17 15.10 -2.69
C GLN A 148 -32.34 16.00 -3.93
N LYS A 149 -31.24 16.28 -4.65
CA LYS A 149 -31.30 17.03 -5.92
C LYS A 149 -32.17 16.31 -6.96
N VAL A 150 -32.06 14.98 -7.08
CA VAL A 150 -32.89 14.18 -7.98
C VAL A 150 -34.37 14.25 -7.59
N LEU A 151 -34.72 14.08 -6.31
CA LEU A 151 -36.11 14.20 -5.85
C LEU A 151 -36.71 15.61 -6.05
N GLY A 152 -35.86 16.64 -6.14
CA GLY A 152 -36.25 18.02 -6.43
C GLY A 152 -36.58 18.31 -7.90
N GLN A 153 -36.25 17.41 -8.84
CA GLN A 153 -36.48 17.57 -10.27
C GLN A 153 -37.99 17.66 -10.61
N SER A 154 -38.34 18.49 -11.59
CA SER A 154 -39.74 18.79 -11.96
C SER A 154 -40.56 17.54 -12.28
N PHE A 155 -40.03 16.61 -13.08
CA PHE A 155 -40.78 15.42 -13.48
C PHE A 155 -41.08 14.48 -12.30
N LEU A 156 -40.19 14.35 -11.30
CA LEU A 156 -40.43 13.50 -10.12
C LEU A 156 -41.45 14.09 -9.16
N LYS A 157 -41.73 15.40 -9.23
CA LYS A 157 -42.82 16.04 -8.49
C LYS A 157 -44.19 15.66 -9.05
N GLU A 158 -44.29 15.46 -10.37
CA GLU A 158 -45.52 15.06 -11.07
C GLU A 158 -45.81 13.56 -10.96
N VAL A 159 -44.82 12.75 -10.58
CA VAL A 159 -44.94 11.30 -10.45
C VAL A 159 -45.60 10.90 -9.12
N GLY A 160 -46.59 10.03 -9.18
CA GLY A 160 -47.35 9.54 -8.02
C GLY A 160 -46.59 8.58 -7.10
N ALA A 161 -47.28 8.03 -6.10
CA ALA A 161 -46.72 7.02 -5.21
C ALA A 161 -46.55 5.66 -5.93
N TYR A 162 -45.50 4.94 -5.57
CA TYR A 162 -45.27 3.58 -6.06
C TYR A 162 -46.22 2.60 -5.37
N THR A 163 -47.02 1.88 -6.15
CA THR A 163 -48.00 0.89 -5.66
C THR A 163 -47.62 -0.54 -6.00
N GLY A 164 -46.36 -0.79 -6.38
CA GLY A 164 -45.90 -2.09 -6.89
C GLY A 164 -45.92 -2.20 -8.42
N LEU A 165 -45.23 -3.21 -8.93
CA LEU A 165 -45.25 -3.61 -10.35
C LEU A 165 -46.12 -4.85 -10.48
N ASN A 166 -47.25 -4.74 -11.18
CA ASN A 166 -48.16 -5.87 -11.40
C ASN A 166 -47.68 -6.80 -12.53
N ARG A 167 -46.68 -6.38 -13.31
CA ARG A 167 -46.05 -7.13 -14.42
C ARG A 167 -44.59 -6.67 -14.58
N GLU A 168 -43.76 -7.49 -15.22
CA GLU A 168 -42.40 -7.11 -15.60
C GLU A 168 -42.40 -5.91 -16.54
N SER A 169 -41.55 -4.92 -16.26
CA SER A 169 -41.40 -3.72 -17.10
C SER A 169 -40.21 -3.86 -18.04
N LEU A 170 -40.48 -3.92 -19.34
CA LEU A 170 -39.45 -3.87 -20.39
C LEU A 170 -38.58 -2.62 -20.30
N VAL A 171 -39.13 -1.50 -19.81
CA VAL A 171 -38.39 -0.25 -19.66
C VAL A 171 -37.38 -0.38 -18.52
N LEU A 172 -37.74 -0.99 -17.39
CA LEU A 172 -36.80 -1.29 -16.30
C LEU A 172 -35.78 -2.39 -16.67
N GLN A 173 -36.06 -3.22 -17.69
CA GLN A 173 -35.13 -4.26 -18.14
C GLN A 173 -34.15 -3.76 -19.21
N GLN A 174 -34.61 -2.95 -20.16
CA GLN A 174 -33.87 -2.68 -21.40
C GLN A 174 -33.53 -1.20 -21.62
N LYS A 175 -34.32 -0.25 -21.11
CA LYS A 175 -34.06 1.17 -21.39
C LYS A 175 -32.83 1.65 -20.62
N THR A 176 -31.84 2.18 -21.35
CA THR A 176 -30.62 2.76 -20.79
C THR A 176 -30.95 3.81 -19.71
N GLY A 177 -30.21 3.80 -18.61
CA GLY A 177 -30.52 4.56 -17.40
C GLY A 177 -31.47 3.80 -16.47
N TYR A 178 -32.66 3.42 -16.93
CA TYR A 178 -33.65 2.68 -16.11
C TYR A 178 -33.16 1.29 -15.72
N SER A 179 -32.61 0.53 -16.67
CA SER A 179 -32.06 -0.80 -16.40
C SER A 179 -30.84 -0.77 -15.50
N ALA A 180 -29.97 0.23 -15.69
CA ALA A 180 -28.83 0.46 -14.82
C ALA A 180 -29.29 0.77 -13.39
N VAL A 181 -30.18 1.75 -13.20
CA VAL A 181 -30.69 2.12 -11.88
C VAL A 181 -31.46 0.98 -11.23
N TYR A 182 -32.24 0.20 -11.98
CA TYR A 182 -32.97 -0.96 -11.46
C TYR A 182 -32.01 -2.04 -10.91
N ARG A 183 -31.02 -2.46 -11.70
CA ARG A 183 -30.03 -3.47 -11.28
C ARG A 183 -29.19 -2.98 -10.11
N ILE A 184 -28.65 -1.76 -10.22
CA ILE A 184 -27.84 -1.15 -9.17
C ILE A 184 -28.65 -0.98 -7.89
N TRP A 185 -29.92 -0.56 -7.97
CA TRP A 185 -30.77 -0.44 -6.79
C TRP A 185 -31.06 -1.79 -6.15
N GLN A 186 -31.24 -2.87 -6.92
CA GLN A 186 -31.42 -4.20 -6.32
C GLN A 186 -30.19 -4.59 -5.49
N GLU A 187 -28.99 -4.35 -6.00
CA GLU A 187 -27.73 -4.57 -5.28
C GLU A 187 -27.62 -3.62 -4.06
N LEU A 188 -27.87 -2.32 -4.26
CA LEU A 188 -27.85 -1.28 -3.24
C LEU A 188 -28.86 -1.53 -2.12
N LYS A 189 -30.04 -2.07 -2.45
CA LYS A 189 -31.12 -2.36 -1.51
C LYS A 189 -30.67 -3.38 -0.47
N PHE A 190 -29.92 -4.41 -0.84
CA PHE A 190 -29.38 -5.35 0.15
C PHE A 190 -28.43 -4.64 1.12
N TYR A 191 -27.61 -3.72 0.61
CA TYR A 191 -26.69 -2.93 1.44
C TYR A 191 -27.42 -1.92 2.34
N LEU A 192 -28.44 -1.25 1.82
CA LEU A 192 -29.24 -0.29 2.55
C LEU A 192 -30.23 -0.91 3.54
N ASP A 193 -30.77 -2.09 3.22
CA ASP A 193 -31.61 -2.85 4.15
C ASP A 193 -30.79 -3.37 5.33
N VAL A 194 -29.47 -3.63 5.16
CA VAL A 194 -28.55 -3.87 6.29
C VAL A 194 -28.40 -2.63 7.17
N PHE A 195 -28.39 -1.41 6.61
CA PHE A 195 -28.36 -0.18 7.41
C PHE A 195 -29.68 0.12 8.14
N GLY A 196 -30.82 -0.09 7.48
CA GLY A 196 -32.14 0.31 7.99
C GLY A 196 -32.84 -0.73 8.87
N ASN A 197 -32.84 -2.01 8.49
CA ASN A 197 -33.59 -3.06 9.19
C ASN A 197 -32.83 -3.71 10.35
N GLN A 198 -31.53 -3.45 10.45
CA GLN A 198 -30.75 -3.89 11.58
C GLN A 198 -30.76 -2.79 12.64
N SER A 199 -31.54 -3.00 13.69
CA SER A 199 -31.18 -2.53 15.05
C SER A 199 -29.73 -2.92 15.43
N SER A 200 -29.12 -3.82 14.65
CA SER A 200 -27.76 -4.34 14.69
C SER A 200 -26.76 -3.74 13.66
N ILE A 201 -26.81 -2.44 13.33
CA ILE A 201 -25.55 -1.67 13.21
C ILE A 201 -24.69 -1.83 14.49
N SER A 202 -25.34 -2.24 15.58
CA SER A 202 -24.74 -2.80 16.79
C SER A 202 -23.92 -4.11 16.61
N MET A 203 -23.87 -4.79 15.45
CA MET A 203 -23.16 -6.08 15.32
C MET A 203 -21.92 -6.12 14.44
N LYS A 204 -21.58 -5.05 13.71
CA LYS A 204 -20.25 -4.90 13.11
C LYS A 204 -19.62 -3.64 13.64
N SER A 205 -18.50 -3.80 14.34
CA SER A 205 -17.87 -2.65 14.98
C SER A 205 -17.39 -1.68 13.92
N VAL A 206 -17.43 -0.37 14.20
CA VAL A 206 -16.82 0.63 13.32
C VAL A 206 -15.34 0.29 13.05
N ALA A 207 -14.69 -0.41 13.97
CA ALA A 207 -13.34 -0.91 13.78
C ALA A 207 -13.20 -1.86 12.58
N GLU A 208 -14.12 -2.81 12.38
CA GLU A 208 -14.11 -3.69 11.20
C GLU A 208 -14.24 -2.89 9.90
N ILE A 209 -15.08 -1.85 9.88
CA ILE A 209 -15.26 -1.00 8.69
C ILE A 209 -13.97 -0.23 8.37
N TYR A 210 -13.28 0.23 9.41
CA TYR A 210 -12.03 0.96 9.26
C TYR A 210 -10.87 0.07 8.79
N GLU A 211 -10.77 -1.15 9.32
CA GLU A 211 -9.81 -2.17 8.87
C GLU A 211 -9.94 -2.46 7.38
N VAL A 212 -11.18 -2.71 6.98
CA VAL A 212 -11.60 -2.85 5.59
C VAL A 212 -11.18 -1.67 4.72
N TRP A 213 -11.39 -0.45 5.20
CA TRP A 213 -11.02 0.74 4.47
C TRP A 213 -9.50 0.86 4.32
N CYS A 214 -8.74 0.56 5.37
CA CYS A 214 -7.27 0.55 5.33
C CYS A 214 -6.73 -0.43 4.29
N PHE A 215 -7.32 -1.63 4.21
CA PHE A 215 -6.96 -2.63 3.21
C PHE A 215 -7.20 -2.12 1.78
N LEU A 216 -8.34 -1.48 1.52
CA LEU A 216 -8.64 -0.92 0.20
C LEU A 216 -7.73 0.26 -0.14
N CYS A 217 -7.38 1.08 0.85
CA CYS A 217 -6.43 2.17 0.68
C CYS A 217 -5.07 1.63 0.24
N LEU A 218 -4.56 0.58 0.88
CA LEU A 218 -3.32 -0.10 0.46
C LEU A 218 -3.41 -0.68 -0.95
N LYS A 219 -4.53 -1.31 -1.29
CA LYS A 219 -4.80 -1.79 -2.67
C LYS A 219 -4.72 -0.63 -3.67
N GLN A 220 -5.33 0.50 -3.35
CA GLN A 220 -5.37 1.67 -4.21
C GLN A 220 -3.98 2.29 -4.39
N ILE A 221 -3.17 2.35 -3.33
CA ILE A 221 -1.76 2.78 -3.38
C ILE A 221 -0.94 1.89 -4.33
N LEU A 222 -1.12 0.57 -4.25
CA LEU A 222 -0.44 -0.37 -5.14
C LEU A 222 -0.80 -0.10 -6.62
N GLU A 223 -2.09 0.04 -6.93
CA GLU A 223 -2.57 0.21 -8.30
C GLU A 223 -2.26 1.60 -8.88
N GLN A 224 -2.57 2.66 -8.14
CA GLN A 224 -2.56 4.03 -8.66
C GLN A 224 -1.20 4.71 -8.51
N ASP A 225 -0.49 4.47 -7.42
CA ASP A 225 0.73 5.21 -7.08
C ASP A 225 2.02 4.41 -7.30
N LEU A 226 1.97 3.08 -7.12
CA LEU A 226 3.13 2.20 -7.31
C LEU A 226 3.16 1.49 -8.67
N GLY A 227 2.10 1.66 -9.47
CA GLY A 227 1.99 1.17 -10.85
C GLY A 227 1.88 -0.35 -10.98
N PHE A 228 1.28 -1.00 -9.99
CA PHE A 228 0.97 -2.42 -10.05
C PHE A 228 -0.33 -2.67 -10.83
N GLU A 229 -0.33 -3.67 -11.69
CA GLU A 229 -1.53 -4.13 -12.39
C GLU A 229 -2.09 -5.38 -11.69
N LEU A 230 -3.41 -5.38 -11.48
CA LEU A 230 -4.09 -6.52 -10.90
C LEU A 230 -4.11 -7.68 -11.89
N VAL A 231 -3.56 -8.82 -11.48
CA VAL A 231 -3.62 -10.05 -12.27
C VAL A 231 -4.98 -10.70 -12.01
N GLU A 232 -5.82 -10.81 -13.04
CA GLU A 232 -7.07 -11.55 -12.94
C GLU A 232 -6.77 -13.01 -12.56
N ASN A 233 -7.14 -13.39 -11.34
CA ASN A 233 -7.19 -14.79 -10.97
C ASN A 233 -8.26 -15.43 -11.86
N SER A 234 -7.83 -16.21 -12.86
CA SER A 234 -8.74 -17.07 -13.60
C SER A 234 -9.51 -17.90 -12.57
N ALA A 235 -10.83 -17.81 -12.65
CA ALA A 235 -11.80 -18.56 -11.86
C ALA A 235 -11.71 -20.08 -12.17
N THR A 236 -10.56 -20.70 -11.93
CA THR A 236 -10.26 -22.07 -12.30
C THR A 236 -10.30 -22.97 -11.08
N LYS A 237 -11.44 -23.67 -10.97
CA LYS A 237 -11.73 -24.83 -10.12
C LYS A 237 -11.76 -24.54 -8.62
N LEU A 238 -12.71 -23.68 -8.28
CA LEU A 238 -13.12 -23.36 -6.91
C LEU A 238 -13.99 -24.52 -6.40
N ALA A 239 -13.43 -25.42 -5.59
CA ALA A 239 -14.24 -26.37 -4.83
C ALA A 239 -14.85 -25.62 -3.65
N GLN A 240 -16.15 -25.38 -3.73
CA GLN A 240 -16.95 -24.69 -2.74
C GLN A 240 -17.27 -25.66 -1.60
N ASN A 241 -16.66 -25.48 -0.43
CA ASN A 241 -17.13 -26.16 0.77
C ASN A 241 -18.38 -25.43 1.33
N ASP A 242 -19.06 -26.08 2.27
CA ASP A 242 -20.36 -25.67 2.88
C ASP A 242 -20.41 -24.23 3.46
N PHE A 243 -19.27 -23.53 3.49
CA PHE A 243 -19.06 -22.16 3.99
C PHE A 243 -18.70 -21.11 2.90
N PHE A 244 -18.83 -21.43 1.61
CA PHE A 244 -18.48 -20.51 0.49
C PHE A 244 -17.05 -19.93 0.58
N GLU A 245 -16.11 -20.71 1.14
CA GLU A 245 -14.71 -20.35 1.26
C GLU A 245 -13.94 -20.67 -0.03
N TYR A 246 -13.10 -19.73 -0.49
CA TYR A 246 -12.12 -20.01 -1.54
C TYR A 246 -10.78 -20.45 -0.92
N GLN A 247 -10.67 -21.71 -0.53
CA GLN A 247 -9.42 -22.23 0.01
C GLN A 247 -8.43 -22.59 -1.11
N LEU A 248 -7.26 -21.95 -1.11
CA LEU A 248 -6.02 -22.55 -1.64
C LEU A 248 -5.31 -23.28 -0.49
N LYS A 249 -4.56 -24.34 -0.82
CA LYS A 249 -3.91 -25.27 0.13
C LYS A 249 -2.97 -24.61 1.17
N ASP A 250 -2.62 -23.35 1.00
CA ASP A 250 -1.59 -22.66 1.78
C ASP A 250 -2.12 -21.64 2.82
N GLY A 251 -3.44 -21.57 3.05
CA GLY A 251 -4.03 -20.70 4.09
C GLY A 251 -4.23 -19.22 3.72
N PHE A 252 -3.92 -18.84 2.47
CA PHE A 252 -4.10 -17.49 1.90
C PHE A 252 -5.31 -17.45 0.94
N ALA A 253 -6.51 -17.68 1.47
CA ALA A 253 -7.76 -17.53 0.71
C ALA A 253 -8.05 -16.03 0.45
N GLY A 254 -8.33 -15.62 -0.79
CA GLY A 254 -8.87 -14.27 -1.09
C GLY A 254 -7.86 -13.12 -1.28
N ALA A 255 -6.57 -13.39 -1.46
CA ALA A 255 -5.56 -12.35 -1.69
C ALA A 255 -5.60 -11.77 -3.12
N PHE A 256 -5.38 -10.45 -3.24
CA PHE A 256 -5.15 -9.79 -4.54
C PHE A 256 -3.71 -10.00 -4.97
N HIS A 257 -3.53 -10.38 -6.23
CA HIS A 257 -2.22 -10.61 -6.83
C HIS A 257 -1.95 -9.53 -7.86
N PHE A 258 -0.77 -8.95 -7.79
CA PHE A 258 -0.37 -7.82 -8.60
C PHE A 258 0.95 -8.12 -9.30
N LYS A 259 1.09 -7.55 -10.49
CA LYS A 259 2.33 -7.58 -11.26
C LYS A 259 2.68 -6.18 -11.73
N ARG A 260 3.95 -5.82 -11.63
CA ARG A 260 4.49 -4.57 -12.18
C ARG A 260 5.33 -4.86 -13.42
N SER A 261 5.51 -3.85 -14.26
CA SER A 261 6.23 -3.96 -15.54
C SER A 261 7.69 -4.37 -15.41
N ASP A 262 8.32 -4.09 -14.27
CA ASP A 262 9.70 -4.46 -13.92
C ASP A 262 9.85 -5.92 -13.46
N GLY A 263 8.75 -6.68 -13.39
CA GLY A 263 8.73 -8.07 -12.98
C GLY A 263 8.53 -8.29 -11.47
N VAL A 264 8.44 -7.21 -10.68
CA VAL A 264 8.08 -7.30 -9.26
C VAL A 264 6.62 -7.72 -9.13
N THR A 265 6.36 -8.67 -8.22
CA THR A 265 5.01 -9.15 -7.92
C THR A 265 4.65 -8.80 -6.49
N ALA A 266 3.40 -8.42 -6.24
CA ALA A 266 2.90 -8.16 -4.91
C ALA A 266 1.64 -9.00 -4.62
N ARG A 267 1.48 -9.43 -3.38
CA ARG A 267 0.31 -10.13 -2.88
C ARG A 267 -0.22 -9.42 -1.64
N LEU A 268 -1.48 -9.00 -1.70
CA LEU A 268 -2.16 -8.30 -0.61
C LEU A 268 -3.29 -9.18 -0.06
N ALA A 269 -3.20 -9.57 1.20
CA ALA A 269 -4.15 -10.46 1.87
C ALA A 269 -4.84 -9.78 3.06
N HIS A 270 -6.13 -10.05 3.23
CA HIS A 270 -6.94 -9.59 4.37
C HIS A 270 -7.15 -10.75 5.34
N GLU A 271 -6.91 -10.52 6.63
CA GLU A 271 -7.02 -11.50 7.71
C GLU A 271 -6.42 -12.90 7.40
N PRO A 272 -5.20 -13.00 6.80
CA PRO A 272 -4.62 -14.32 6.54
C PRO A 272 -4.32 -15.06 7.84
N LYS A 273 -4.69 -16.34 7.87
CA LYS A 273 -4.55 -17.18 9.06
C LYS A 273 -3.25 -17.97 9.03
N PHE A 274 -2.31 -17.60 9.89
CA PHE A 274 -1.09 -18.37 10.11
C PHE A 274 -1.29 -19.40 11.22
N THR A 275 -1.08 -20.68 10.89
CA THR A 275 -1.28 -21.80 11.81
C THR A 275 -0.02 -22.65 11.94
N LYS A 276 0.00 -23.57 12.92
CA LYS A 276 1.09 -24.54 13.12
C LYS A 276 1.37 -25.44 11.93
N LYS A 277 0.38 -25.61 11.05
CA LYS A 277 0.44 -26.47 9.86
C LYS A 277 0.85 -25.71 8.59
N GLY A 278 1.15 -24.42 8.67
CA GLY A 278 1.62 -23.64 7.52
C GLY A 278 2.90 -24.21 6.92
N GLN A 279 2.94 -24.31 5.59
CA GLN A 279 4.07 -24.91 4.87
C GLN A 279 5.28 -23.96 4.80
N SER A 280 5.09 -22.78 4.20
CA SER A 280 6.13 -21.76 4.03
C SER A 280 6.28 -20.87 5.28
N ILE A 281 5.19 -20.24 5.73
CA ILE A 281 5.17 -19.38 6.91
C ILE A 281 4.20 -19.97 7.93
N ARG A 282 4.65 -20.11 9.18
CA ARG A 282 3.83 -20.66 10.25
C ARG A 282 4.05 -19.96 11.59
N SER A 283 3.07 -20.08 12.46
CA SER A 283 3.21 -19.78 13.88
C SER A 283 3.35 -21.08 14.69
N TYR A 284 4.18 -21.09 15.73
CA TYR A 284 4.45 -22.33 16.49
C TYR A 284 3.50 -22.54 17.68
N LEU A 285 3.07 -21.46 18.34
CA LEU A 285 2.34 -21.54 19.60
C LEU A 285 0.84 -21.36 19.43
N VAL A 286 0.43 -20.19 18.92
CA VAL A 286 -0.98 -19.82 18.71
C VAL A 286 -1.16 -19.27 17.31
N ASN A 287 -2.35 -19.44 16.75
CA ASN A 287 -2.68 -18.90 15.43
C ASN A 287 -2.51 -17.37 15.45
N GLN A 288 -1.99 -16.82 14.36
CA GLN A 288 -1.86 -15.37 14.17
C GLN A 288 -2.72 -14.97 12.98
N GLU A 289 -3.48 -13.90 13.15
CA GLU A 289 -4.41 -13.35 12.16
C GLU A 289 -4.18 -11.83 12.14
N PRO A 290 -3.11 -11.35 11.48
CA PRO A 290 -2.97 -9.92 11.21
C PRO A 290 -4.03 -9.46 10.21
N ASP A 291 -4.51 -8.23 10.37
CA ASP A 291 -5.59 -7.69 9.53
C ASP A 291 -5.18 -7.59 8.05
N ILE A 292 -3.95 -7.14 7.78
CA ILE A 292 -3.46 -6.92 6.41
C ILE A 292 -2.02 -7.41 6.28
N VAL A 293 -1.75 -8.17 5.23
CA VAL A 293 -0.41 -8.64 4.88
C VAL A 293 -0.09 -8.24 3.45
N LEU A 294 0.97 -7.45 3.30
CA LEU A 294 1.56 -7.12 2.02
C LEU A 294 2.85 -7.91 1.84
N GLU A 295 2.89 -8.73 0.80
CA GLU A 295 4.05 -9.49 0.39
C GLU A 295 4.53 -8.98 -0.96
N VAL A 296 5.83 -8.72 -1.08
CA VAL A 296 6.47 -8.33 -2.34
C VAL A 296 7.58 -9.30 -2.66
N THR A 297 7.52 -9.87 -3.85
CA THR A 297 8.51 -10.82 -4.36
C THR A 297 9.23 -10.21 -5.55
N LEU A 298 10.55 -10.20 -5.47
CA LEU A 298 11.41 -9.72 -6.55
C LEU A 298 11.68 -10.83 -7.58
N PRO A 299 11.75 -10.51 -8.88
CA PRO A 299 12.11 -11.47 -9.90
C PRO A 299 13.54 -11.98 -9.70
N LYS A 300 13.76 -13.24 -10.07
CA LYS A 300 15.10 -13.83 -10.09
C LYS A 300 15.97 -13.05 -11.08
N SER A 301 17.09 -12.52 -10.60
CA SER A 301 18.06 -11.86 -11.49
C SER A 301 18.65 -12.91 -12.44
N ALA A 302 18.52 -12.68 -13.74
CA ALA A 302 19.05 -13.57 -14.78
C ALA A 302 20.59 -13.73 -14.73
N ASP A 303 21.29 -12.81 -14.05
CA ASP A 303 22.76 -12.74 -13.96
C ASP A 303 23.36 -13.45 -12.74
N LEU A 304 22.55 -14.10 -11.89
CA LEU A 304 23.07 -14.90 -10.79
C LEU A 304 23.14 -16.37 -11.22
N THR A 305 24.34 -16.80 -11.63
CA THR A 305 24.65 -18.21 -11.86
C THR A 305 24.36 -19.03 -10.60
N LYS A 306 23.83 -20.23 -10.80
CA LYS A 306 23.25 -21.22 -9.87
C LYS A 306 23.87 -21.45 -8.48
N ALA A 307 25.02 -20.85 -8.14
CA ALA A 307 25.73 -21.08 -6.88
C ALA A 307 25.36 -20.09 -5.75
N ASP A 308 24.93 -18.87 -6.07
CA ASP A 308 24.71 -17.81 -5.06
C ASP A 308 23.19 -17.53 -4.90
N SER A 309 22.52 -18.40 -4.14
CA SER A 309 21.11 -18.37 -3.71
C SER A 309 20.05 -18.35 -4.83
N SER A 310 19.54 -19.55 -5.14
CA SER A 310 18.41 -19.87 -6.02
C SER A 310 17.03 -19.41 -5.50
N GLU A 311 16.98 -18.65 -4.40
CA GLU A 311 15.75 -18.31 -3.67
C GLU A 311 15.14 -16.99 -4.16
N GLU A 312 13.82 -16.97 -4.33
CA GLU A 312 13.06 -15.75 -4.58
C GLU A 312 13.14 -14.86 -3.35
N ARG A 313 13.56 -13.60 -3.54
CA ARG A 313 13.63 -12.63 -2.43
C ARG A 313 12.23 -12.10 -2.16
N GLN A 314 11.69 -12.46 -1.01
CA GLN A 314 10.35 -12.12 -0.55
C GLN A 314 10.43 -11.20 0.67
N PHE A 315 9.66 -10.13 0.67
CA PHE A 315 9.57 -9.15 1.75
C PHE A 315 8.12 -9.04 2.22
N ILE A 316 7.90 -9.08 3.53
CA ILE A 316 6.56 -9.05 4.13
C ILE A 316 6.43 -7.86 5.07
N TRP A 317 5.40 -7.05 4.84
CA TRP A 317 4.95 -6.00 5.75
C TRP A 317 3.57 -6.36 6.31
N LEU A 318 3.43 -6.21 7.62
CA LEU A 318 2.17 -6.45 8.33
C LEU A 318 1.53 -5.12 8.70
N PHE A 319 0.21 -5.04 8.55
CA PHE A 319 -0.56 -3.91 9.02
C PHE A 319 -1.77 -4.37 9.84
N ASP A 320 -2.09 -3.61 10.89
CA ASP A 320 -3.23 -3.87 11.77
C ASP A 320 -3.95 -2.55 12.06
N ALA A 321 -5.24 -2.53 11.81
CA ALA A 321 -6.04 -1.32 11.82
C ALA A 321 -6.75 -1.17 13.16
N LYS A 322 -6.41 -0.10 13.89
CA LYS A 322 -7.05 0.25 15.15
C LYS A 322 -7.89 1.51 15.01
N TYR A 323 -9.20 1.34 15.11
CA TYR A 323 -10.15 2.45 15.07
C TYR A 323 -10.32 3.16 16.41
N ARG A 324 -9.21 3.72 16.91
CA ARG A 324 -9.15 4.57 18.10
C ARG A 324 -7.78 5.24 18.19
N ILE A 325 -7.75 6.38 18.87
CA ILE A 325 -6.54 7.09 19.24
C ILE A 325 -6.26 6.90 20.74
N LYS A 326 -5.03 7.17 21.16
CA LYS A 326 -4.66 7.28 22.57
C LYS A 326 -5.28 8.56 23.13
N THR A 327 -6.09 8.42 24.18
CA THR A 327 -6.85 9.53 24.78
C THR A 327 -6.32 9.95 26.15
N GLU A 328 -5.57 9.08 26.82
CA GLU A 328 -5.07 9.29 28.17
C GLU A 328 -3.56 9.05 28.23
N LYS A 329 -2.88 9.85 29.06
CA LYS A 329 -1.46 9.67 29.35
C LYS A 329 -1.29 8.61 30.42
N ASN A 330 -0.58 7.54 30.08
CA ASN A 330 -0.15 6.54 31.04
C ASN A 330 1.02 7.08 31.87
N ARG A 331 1.16 6.62 33.11
CA ARG A 331 2.29 6.97 34.00
C ARG A 331 3.68 6.57 33.45
N PHE A 332 3.70 5.78 32.39
CA PHE A 332 4.91 5.25 31.73
C PHE A 332 5.19 5.95 30.40
N ASP A 333 4.33 6.87 29.97
CA ASP A 333 4.53 7.63 28.75
C ASP A 333 5.64 8.67 28.94
N ASP A 334 6.34 9.01 27.85
CA ASP A 334 7.36 10.04 27.91
C ASP A 334 6.73 11.38 28.32
N SER A 335 7.41 12.09 29.20
CA SER A 335 7.12 13.48 29.56
C SER A 335 6.89 14.39 28.35
N ASN A 336 7.59 14.13 27.24
CA ASN A 336 7.52 14.93 26.01
C ASN A 336 6.33 14.58 25.09
N GLU A 337 5.61 13.48 25.32
CA GLU A 337 4.42 13.14 24.54
C GLU A 337 3.25 14.07 24.93
N ASP A 338 2.89 14.97 24.01
CA ASP A 338 1.72 15.83 24.10
C ASP A 338 0.49 15.15 23.46
N ILE A 339 -0.22 14.37 24.28
CA ILE A 339 -1.42 13.62 23.89
C ILE A 339 -2.63 14.56 23.71
N GLU A 340 -2.57 15.80 24.21
CA GLU A 340 -3.66 16.77 24.02
C GLU A 340 -3.64 17.39 22.63
N SER A 341 -2.46 17.60 22.06
CA SER A 341 -2.30 18.22 20.72
C SER A 341 -2.08 17.21 19.59
N THR A 342 -1.53 16.02 19.90
CA THR A 342 -1.09 15.04 18.89
C THR A 342 -1.84 13.72 19.00
N ASN A 343 -2.35 13.23 17.86
CA ASN A 343 -3.09 11.97 17.80
C ASN A 343 -2.13 10.77 17.75
N TYR A 344 -1.96 10.06 18.87
CA TYR A 344 -1.17 8.82 18.92
C TYR A 344 -2.03 7.57 18.73
N VAL A 345 -1.42 6.48 18.25
CA VAL A 345 -2.02 5.15 18.27
C VAL A 345 -1.96 4.59 19.70
N PRO A 346 -2.93 3.75 20.12
CA PRO A 346 -2.83 3.09 21.43
C PRO A 346 -1.65 2.12 21.54
N ASP A 347 -1.05 2.06 22.74
CA ASP A 347 0.15 1.26 23.01
C ASP A 347 -0.04 -0.25 22.71
N ASP A 348 -1.25 -0.78 22.92
CA ASP A 348 -1.55 -2.19 22.65
C ASP A 348 -1.52 -2.53 21.16
N ALA A 349 -1.78 -1.55 20.28
CA ALA A 349 -1.63 -1.71 18.83
C ALA A 349 -0.16 -1.93 18.45
N ILE A 350 0.74 -1.15 19.03
CA ILE A 350 2.20 -1.28 18.82
C ILE A 350 2.69 -2.62 19.40
N ASN A 351 2.23 -3.00 20.59
CA ASN A 351 2.57 -4.30 21.18
C ASN A 351 2.10 -5.48 20.33
N GLN A 352 0.94 -5.34 19.68
CA GLN A 352 0.45 -6.34 18.73
C GLN A 352 1.38 -6.49 17.52
N MET A 353 2.02 -5.40 17.07
CA MET A 353 2.98 -5.44 15.96
C MET A 353 4.26 -6.18 16.34
N HIS A 354 4.79 -5.94 17.55
CA HIS A 354 5.89 -6.73 18.10
C HIS A 354 5.53 -8.23 18.15
N ARG A 355 4.31 -8.55 18.62
CA ARG A 355 3.83 -9.94 18.68
C ARG A 355 3.81 -10.59 17.29
N TYR A 356 3.24 -9.94 16.29
CA TYR A 356 3.14 -10.54 14.95
C TYR A 356 4.49 -10.71 14.27
N ARG A 357 5.37 -9.70 14.34
CA ARG A 357 6.73 -9.77 13.79
C ARG A 357 7.49 -10.99 14.34
N ASP A 358 7.39 -11.22 15.65
CA ASP A 358 8.15 -12.27 16.32
C ASP A 358 7.44 -13.64 16.33
N ALA A 359 6.13 -13.70 16.09
CA ALA A 359 5.39 -14.96 16.08
C ALA A 359 5.48 -15.74 14.75
N LEU A 360 5.76 -15.05 13.64
CA LEU A 360 5.83 -15.65 12.32
C LEU A 360 7.26 -16.12 11.98
N ILE A 361 7.37 -17.34 11.48
CA ILE A 361 8.63 -17.96 11.07
C ILE A 361 8.50 -18.51 9.66
N CYS A 362 9.47 -18.18 8.80
CA CYS A 362 9.61 -18.75 7.47
C CYS A 362 10.48 -20.01 7.53
N LEU A 363 10.14 -20.98 6.69
CA LEU A 363 10.88 -22.21 6.51
C LEU A 363 11.31 -22.33 5.05
N SER A 364 12.61 -22.42 4.81
CA SER A 364 13.12 -22.85 3.50
C SER A 364 13.36 -24.36 3.51
N GLU A 365 12.89 -25.02 2.45
CA GLU A 365 13.21 -26.43 2.22
C GLU A 365 14.71 -26.59 1.93
N PRO A 366 15.38 -27.62 2.45
CA PRO A 366 16.73 -27.94 2.02
C PRO A 366 16.73 -28.31 0.53
N ASP A 367 17.66 -27.76 -0.24
CA ASP A 367 17.86 -28.08 -1.66
C ASP A 367 17.98 -29.60 -1.83
N LYS A 368 16.99 -30.23 -2.49
CA LYS A 368 16.95 -31.68 -2.75
C LYS A 368 17.97 -32.16 -3.79
N SER A 369 19.05 -31.42 -4.02
CA SER A 369 19.96 -31.70 -5.15
C SER A 369 21.26 -32.41 -4.79
N ASP A 370 21.71 -32.46 -3.54
CA ASP A 370 22.94 -33.17 -3.20
C ASP A 370 22.81 -33.89 -1.85
N CYS A 371 22.45 -35.17 -1.87
CA CYS A 371 22.92 -36.22 -0.94
C CYS A 371 22.10 -37.52 -1.16
N SER A 372 22.50 -38.32 -2.15
CA SER A 372 22.15 -39.73 -2.22
C SER A 372 23.06 -40.52 -1.27
N SER A 373 22.85 -40.40 0.03
CA SER A 373 23.37 -41.37 1.00
C SER A 373 22.45 -41.43 2.20
N SER A 374 21.83 -42.59 2.34
CA SER A 374 21.01 -43.03 3.46
C SER A 374 21.64 -42.75 4.83
N SER A 375 20.77 -42.39 5.78
CA SER A 375 20.99 -42.21 7.23
C SER A 375 21.55 -40.85 7.68
N ILE A 376 20.64 -39.93 8.05
CA ILE A 376 20.52 -39.30 9.38
C ILE A 376 19.15 -38.58 9.41
N ALA A 377 18.37 -38.84 10.45
CA ALA A 377 17.11 -38.17 10.73
C ALA A 377 17.32 -36.67 10.97
N ASP A 378 16.32 -35.87 10.57
CA ASP A 378 16.21 -34.41 10.82
C ASP A 378 17.28 -33.50 10.18
N GLN A 379 17.31 -33.39 8.85
CA GLN A 379 17.69 -32.11 8.25
C GLN A 379 16.53 -31.12 8.48
N SER A 380 16.55 -30.45 9.63
CA SER A 380 15.55 -29.43 9.98
C SER A 380 15.58 -28.30 8.95
N ALA A 381 14.41 -27.93 8.40
CA ALA A 381 14.26 -26.77 7.52
C ALA A 381 14.91 -25.53 8.12
N LYS A 382 15.65 -24.77 7.30
CA LYS A 382 16.28 -23.52 7.74
C LYS A 382 15.18 -22.54 8.14
N LYS A 383 15.37 -21.87 9.27
CA LYS A 383 14.39 -20.92 9.85
C LYS A 383 14.89 -19.50 9.65
N SER A 384 14.02 -18.63 9.20
CA SER A 384 14.28 -17.19 9.10
C SER A 384 13.07 -16.38 9.54
N ARG A 385 13.29 -15.09 9.82
CA ARG A 385 12.23 -14.12 10.10
C ARG A 385 11.72 -13.55 8.77
N PRO A 386 10.44 -13.75 8.41
CA PRO A 386 9.91 -13.25 7.13
C PRO A 386 9.46 -11.78 7.19
N VAL A 387 9.08 -11.31 8.38
CA VAL A 387 8.46 -9.98 8.56
C VAL A 387 9.55 -8.93 8.59
N PHE A 388 9.52 -8.04 7.60
CA PHE A 388 10.47 -6.94 7.45
C PHE A 388 10.03 -5.68 8.21
N GLY A 389 8.72 -5.45 8.30
CA GLY A 389 8.15 -4.38 9.12
C GLY A 389 6.71 -4.68 9.55
N ALA A 390 6.30 -4.10 10.67
CA ALA A 390 4.95 -4.29 11.20
C ALA A 390 4.41 -2.95 11.74
N PHE A 391 3.26 -2.51 11.24
CA PHE A 391 2.75 -1.16 11.48
C PHE A 391 1.29 -1.13 11.88
N ALA A 392 0.94 -0.30 12.86
CA ALA A 392 -0.45 -0.01 13.17
C ALA A 392 -1.01 1.09 12.24
N LEU A 393 -2.25 0.93 11.79
CA LEU A 393 -3.00 1.93 11.02
C LEU A 393 -4.09 2.50 11.91
N TYR A 394 -4.21 3.82 12.00
CA TYR A 394 -5.13 4.44 12.95
C TYR A 394 -5.70 5.78 12.44
N PRO A 395 -6.91 6.18 12.88
CA PRO A 395 -7.62 7.35 12.33
C PRO A 395 -7.10 8.68 12.90
N GLY A 396 -5.77 8.87 12.93
CA GLY A 396 -5.14 10.12 13.34
C GLY A 396 -5.33 11.22 12.29
N PHE A 397 -5.57 12.45 12.74
CA PHE A 397 -5.69 13.60 11.85
C PHE A 397 -4.39 14.41 11.83
N PHE A 398 -3.79 14.54 10.66
CA PHE A 398 -2.51 15.22 10.44
C PHE A 398 -2.47 15.89 9.07
N ASN A 399 -1.75 17.01 8.97
CA ASN A 399 -1.31 17.54 7.68
C ASN A 399 0.00 16.85 7.27
N GLN A 400 -0.12 15.64 6.72
CA GLN A 400 1.02 14.77 6.41
C GLN A 400 2.03 15.38 5.43
N ALA A 401 1.66 16.44 4.69
CA ALA A 401 2.55 17.15 3.78
C ALA A 401 3.52 18.10 4.50
N THR A 402 3.15 18.61 5.69
CA THR A 402 3.95 19.59 6.44
C THR A 402 4.49 19.05 7.75
N THR A 403 3.79 18.10 8.37
CA THR A 403 4.18 17.52 9.66
C THR A 403 4.89 16.17 9.45
N PRO A 404 6.00 15.91 10.15
CA PRO A 404 6.61 14.59 10.15
C PRO A 404 5.75 13.57 10.90
N ASN A 405 5.88 12.29 10.55
CA ASN A 405 5.22 11.20 11.28
C ASN A 405 5.82 11.10 12.71
N PRO A 406 5.02 11.14 13.79
CA PRO A 406 5.50 10.95 15.15
C PRO A 406 6.30 9.66 15.36
N TYR A 407 6.00 8.62 14.58
CA TYR A 407 6.64 7.31 14.67
C TYR A 407 7.83 7.13 13.70
N ALA A 408 8.25 8.18 12.98
CA ALA A 408 9.28 8.08 11.94
C ALA A 408 10.59 7.45 12.45
N ALA A 409 11.09 7.91 13.61
CA ALA A 409 12.32 7.38 14.20
C ALA A 409 12.19 5.90 14.56
N ALA A 410 11.07 5.48 15.16
CA ALA A 410 10.85 4.06 15.50
C ALA A 410 10.73 3.17 14.24
N ILE A 411 10.10 3.69 13.18
CA ILE A 411 10.00 2.99 11.89
C ILE A 411 11.39 2.77 11.28
N GLU A 412 12.26 3.79 11.33
CA GLU A 412 13.62 3.74 10.78
C GLU A 412 14.56 2.84 11.61
N GLU A 413 14.49 2.93 12.94
CA GLU A 413 15.39 2.22 13.85
C GLU A 413 15.01 0.75 14.03
N VAL A 414 13.72 0.43 14.22
CA VAL A 414 13.27 -0.93 14.59
C VAL A 414 12.25 -1.57 13.65
N GLY A 415 11.76 -0.86 12.63
CA GLY A 415 10.81 -1.38 11.66
C GLY A 415 9.41 -1.63 12.23
N ILE A 416 9.10 -0.98 13.37
CA ILE A 416 7.79 -1.02 14.03
C ILE A 416 7.36 0.43 14.30
N GLY A 417 6.09 0.71 14.02
CA GLY A 417 5.51 2.02 14.29
C GLY A 417 4.06 2.09 13.85
N ALA A 418 3.60 3.29 13.49
CA ALA A 418 2.25 3.49 13.03
C ALA A 418 2.16 4.53 11.91
N PHE A 419 1.12 4.39 11.08
CA PHE A 419 0.75 5.36 10.07
C PHE A 419 -0.67 5.85 10.32
N ALA A 420 -0.83 7.16 10.42
CA ALA A 420 -2.15 7.78 10.43
C ALA A 420 -2.79 7.61 9.05
N LEU A 421 -4.00 7.05 9.00
CA LEU A 421 -4.72 6.79 7.77
C LEU A 421 -6.14 7.32 7.87
N SER A 422 -6.51 8.25 6.98
CA SER A 422 -7.82 8.90 7.02
C SER A 422 -8.44 9.05 5.62
N PRO A 423 -9.76 8.81 5.47
CA PRO A 423 -10.48 9.11 4.23
C PRO A 423 -10.48 10.62 4.01
N SER A 424 -9.65 11.10 3.09
CA SER A 424 -9.58 12.51 2.71
C SER A 424 -9.91 12.66 1.22
N GLN A 425 -10.71 13.67 0.92
CA GLN A 425 -11.17 13.99 -0.43
C GLN A 425 -10.09 14.75 -1.20
N ASN A 426 -9.55 14.14 -2.25
CA ASN A 426 -9.09 14.90 -3.40
C ASN A 426 -10.32 15.27 -4.25
N GLU A 427 -11.14 16.24 -3.81
CA GLU A 427 -12.02 16.92 -4.76
C GLU A 427 -11.19 18.05 -5.42
N PRO A 428 -10.89 17.97 -6.72
CA PRO A 428 -10.42 19.13 -7.44
C PRO A 428 -11.59 20.12 -7.51
N SER A 429 -11.58 21.12 -6.62
CA SER A 429 -12.49 22.26 -6.73
C SER A 429 -12.26 22.91 -8.09
N GLN A 430 -13.24 22.76 -8.99
CA GLN A 430 -13.32 23.49 -10.26
C GLN A 430 -13.62 24.97 -10.00
N THR A 431 -12.71 25.68 -9.36
CA THR A 431 -12.70 27.13 -9.24
C THR A 431 -11.26 27.54 -9.02
N ASP A 432 -10.73 28.30 -9.98
CA ASP A 432 -9.43 28.98 -9.99
C ASP A 432 -8.22 28.22 -10.58
N LEU A 433 -7.99 28.48 -11.86
CA LEU A 433 -6.84 28.08 -12.70
C LEU A 433 -5.51 28.75 -12.31
N SER A 434 -5.38 29.36 -11.13
CA SER A 434 -4.19 30.17 -10.81
C SER A 434 -3.60 29.98 -9.42
N GLN A 435 -4.01 28.98 -8.63
CA GLN A 435 -3.34 28.62 -7.37
C GLN A 435 -3.86 27.28 -6.81
N THR A 436 -3.48 26.15 -7.43
CA THR A 436 -3.88 24.81 -6.96
C THR A 436 -2.92 24.28 -5.89
N LYS A 437 -3.19 24.55 -4.60
CA LYS A 437 -2.65 23.77 -3.48
C LYS A 437 -3.71 23.59 -2.40
N SER A 438 -4.57 22.59 -2.56
CA SER A 438 -5.24 21.93 -1.43
C SER A 438 -4.59 20.56 -1.29
N LEU A 439 -3.74 20.38 -0.28
CA LEU A 439 -2.74 19.29 -0.22
C LEU A 439 -2.91 18.42 1.04
N TYR A 440 -4.15 18.10 1.40
CA TYR A 440 -4.43 17.15 2.49
C TYR A 440 -4.55 15.73 1.93
N SER A 441 -3.45 14.97 1.99
CA SER A 441 -3.47 13.52 1.74
C SER A 441 -3.36 12.77 3.06
N GLY A 442 -4.42 12.05 3.41
CA GLY A 442 -4.52 11.23 4.62
C GLY A 442 -3.78 9.89 4.54
N HIS A 443 -3.00 9.64 3.48
CA HIS A 443 -2.20 8.42 3.29
C HIS A 443 -0.77 8.69 2.79
N GLN A 444 -0.33 9.95 2.78
CA GLN A 444 0.97 10.37 2.25
C GLN A 444 2.16 9.69 2.94
N TRP A 445 2.13 9.55 4.28
CA TRP A 445 3.24 8.93 5.01
C TRP A 445 3.39 7.44 4.66
N LEU A 446 2.27 6.73 4.55
CA LEU A 446 2.26 5.32 4.14
C LEU A 446 2.70 5.17 2.68
N LEU A 447 2.23 6.05 1.80
CA LEU A 447 2.64 6.09 0.40
C LEU A 447 4.15 6.34 0.27
N ALA A 448 4.68 7.37 0.92
CA ALA A 448 6.10 7.71 0.90
C ALA A 448 6.96 6.55 1.44
N PHE A 449 6.51 5.90 2.51
CA PHE A 449 7.15 4.69 3.01
C PHE A 449 7.16 3.58 1.95
N LEU A 450 6.02 3.21 1.38
CA LEU A 450 5.96 2.14 0.37
C LEU A 450 6.73 2.47 -0.90
N GLN A 451 6.76 3.74 -1.34
CA GLN A 451 7.60 4.19 -2.45
C GLN A 451 9.09 4.06 -2.12
N ALA A 452 9.51 4.44 -0.91
CA ALA A 452 10.89 4.27 -0.47
C ALA A 452 11.31 2.80 -0.40
N GLN A 453 10.40 1.91 0.01
CA GLN A 453 10.69 0.47 0.12
C GLN A 453 10.62 -0.26 -1.22
N ILE A 454 9.55 -0.05 -1.99
CA ILE A 454 9.17 -0.85 -3.18
C ILE A 454 9.52 -0.15 -4.51
N GLY A 455 9.71 1.17 -4.50
CA GLY A 455 9.88 1.99 -5.69
C GLY A 455 8.59 2.16 -6.50
N THR A 456 8.62 3.01 -7.51
CA THR A 456 7.51 3.24 -8.47
C THR A 456 7.74 2.49 -9.78
N ALA A 457 6.72 2.39 -10.63
CA ALA A 457 6.87 1.79 -11.95
C ALA A 457 7.87 2.58 -12.83
N PRO A 458 8.69 1.91 -13.65
CA PRO A 458 9.60 2.58 -14.57
C PRO A 458 8.79 3.40 -15.59
N ASN A 459 8.87 4.74 -15.48
CA ASN A 459 8.23 5.65 -16.44
C ASN A 459 8.85 5.46 -17.83
N THR A 460 8.03 5.08 -18.82
CA THR A 460 8.46 4.96 -20.23
C THR A 460 8.62 6.31 -20.93
N GLN A 461 8.28 7.43 -20.28
CA GLN A 461 8.28 8.76 -20.89
C GLN A 461 8.61 9.87 -19.87
N THR A 462 9.90 10.11 -19.58
CA THR A 462 10.36 11.48 -19.24
C THR A 462 11.89 11.53 -19.23
N GLY A 463 12.45 12.15 -20.26
CA GLY A 463 13.89 12.43 -20.37
C GLY A 463 14.33 13.70 -19.62
N GLN A 464 13.64 14.13 -18.57
CA GLN A 464 14.04 15.32 -17.79
C GLN A 464 13.39 15.32 -16.40
N ASN A 465 14.27 15.44 -15.40
CA ASN A 465 14.08 15.61 -13.94
C ASN A 465 14.14 14.33 -13.09
N ASN A 466 15.12 14.34 -12.18
CA ASN A 466 15.60 13.27 -11.31
C ASN A 466 14.53 12.65 -10.39
N GLU A 467 13.88 11.58 -10.84
CA GLU A 467 13.33 10.57 -9.92
C GLU A 467 14.04 9.24 -10.20
N ALA A 468 14.65 8.68 -9.16
CA ALA A 468 15.60 7.58 -9.25
C ALA A 468 14.99 6.37 -9.96
N MET A 469 15.60 5.99 -11.09
CA MET A 469 15.27 4.76 -11.81
C MET A 469 15.69 3.57 -10.91
N TYR A 470 14.74 2.93 -10.23
CA TYR A 470 15.03 1.81 -9.32
C TYR A 470 15.28 0.54 -10.12
N HIS A 471 16.47 -0.03 -10.00
CA HIS A 471 16.83 -1.24 -10.73
C HIS A 471 16.60 -2.46 -9.81
N VAL A 472 15.78 -3.41 -10.28
CA VAL A 472 15.20 -4.47 -9.44
C VAL A 472 16.24 -5.30 -8.66
N PRO A 473 17.43 -5.61 -9.21
CA PRO A 473 18.51 -6.27 -8.46
C PRO A 473 19.03 -5.52 -7.23
N GLY A 474 19.12 -4.18 -7.24
CA GLY A 474 19.64 -3.41 -6.11
C GLY A 474 18.61 -3.05 -5.06
N MET A 475 17.32 -3.15 -5.39
CA MET A 475 16.21 -2.97 -4.44
C MET A 475 16.35 -3.89 -3.22
N ALA A 476 16.64 -5.18 -3.40
CA ALA A 476 16.80 -6.10 -2.27
C ALA A 476 18.00 -5.77 -1.38
N GLU A 477 19.13 -5.36 -1.98
CA GLU A 477 20.30 -4.97 -1.20
C GLU A 477 20.02 -3.73 -0.36
N ARG A 478 19.33 -2.74 -0.92
CA ARG A 478 18.88 -1.55 -0.20
C ARG A 478 18.00 -1.90 0.99
N LEU A 479 17.06 -2.85 0.83
CA LEU A 479 16.22 -3.32 1.93
C LEU A 479 17.08 -3.97 3.02
N TYR A 480 17.94 -4.93 2.69
CA TYR A 480 18.79 -5.59 3.70
C TYR A 480 19.85 -4.68 4.35
N ILE A 481 20.12 -3.51 3.76
CA ILE A 481 21.02 -2.49 4.34
C ILE A 481 20.35 -1.67 5.45
N GLN A 482 19.01 -1.60 5.48
CA GLN A 482 18.30 -0.84 6.50
C GLN A 482 18.64 -1.35 7.91
N GLU A 483 18.71 -0.42 8.88
CA GLU A 483 19.09 -0.72 10.26
C GLU A 483 18.14 -1.74 10.89
N THR A 484 16.84 -1.63 10.58
CA THR A 484 15.79 -2.56 10.98
C THR A 484 16.08 -4.02 10.61
N ALA A 485 16.67 -4.26 9.43
CA ALA A 485 17.01 -5.58 8.93
C ALA A 485 18.29 -6.14 9.55
N ARG A 486 19.05 -5.31 10.28
CA ARG A 486 20.40 -5.62 10.77
C ARG A 486 20.47 -5.80 12.28
N ILE A 487 19.35 -5.73 12.99
CA ILE A 487 19.27 -5.94 14.44
C ILE A 487 19.50 -7.42 14.76
N PRO A 488 20.68 -7.84 15.25
CA PRO A 488 20.92 -9.23 15.62
C PRO A 488 20.60 -9.45 17.10
N TYR A 489 20.56 -10.71 17.53
CA TYR A 489 20.63 -11.01 18.95
C TYR A 489 21.99 -10.58 19.52
N TYR A 490 22.05 -10.20 20.79
CA TYR A 490 23.29 -9.79 21.44
C TYR A 490 24.39 -10.86 21.29
N GLY A 491 25.56 -10.44 20.79
CA GLY A 491 26.69 -11.34 20.48
C GLY A 491 26.61 -12.05 19.13
N MET A 492 25.47 -11.95 18.41
CA MET A 492 25.34 -12.39 17.03
C MET A 492 25.58 -11.23 16.07
N ARG A 493 25.77 -11.56 14.78
CA ARG A 493 25.96 -10.58 13.72
C ARG A 493 25.16 -10.98 12.49
N GLN A 494 24.43 -10.02 11.93
CA GLN A 494 23.64 -10.19 10.71
C GLN A 494 24.31 -9.40 9.59
N VAL A 495 24.68 -10.08 8.52
CA VAL A 495 25.40 -9.54 7.36
C VAL A 495 24.89 -10.25 6.13
N LEU A 496 24.67 -9.51 5.04
CA LEU A 496 24.26 -10.12 3.76
C LEU A 496 25.45 -10.81 3.08
N TYR A 497 26.60 -10.13 3.02
CA TYR A 497 27.83 -10.63 2.42
C TYR A 497 28.89 -10.88 3.51
N PRO A 498 29.21 -12.15 3.84
CA PRO A 498 30.16 -12.47 4.90
C PRO A 498 31.62 -12.18 4.51
N ASP A 499 31.92 -12.11 3.22
CA ASP A 499 33.24 -11.96 2.62
C ASP A 499 33.43 -10.60 1.92
N LEU A 500 32.74 -9.57 2.43
CA LEU A 500 32.75 -8.24 1.84
C LEU A 500 34.17 -7.66 1.77
N THR A 501 34.59 -7.32 0.56
CA THR A 501 35.93 -6.84 0.24
C THR A 501 35.84 -5.42 -0.34
N MET A 502 36.54 -4.47 0.28
CA MET A 502 36.68 -3.13 -0.24
C MET A 502 38.03 -2.99 -0.94
N THR A 503 38.00 -2.63 -2.22
CA THR A 503 39.19 -2.18 -2.93
C THR A 503 39.32 -0.68 -2.76
N MET A 504 40.54 -0.17 -2.58
CA MET A 504 40.78 1.26 -2.49
C MET A 504 42.25 1.59 -2.74
N THR A 505 42.53 2.77 -3.28
CA THR A 505 43.91 3.26 -3.37
C THR A 505 44.40 3.80 -2.03
N MET A 506 45.67 3.59 -1.72
CA MET A 506 46.34 4.32 -0.66
C MET A 506 46.31 5.82 -0.99
N THR A 507 45.70 6.63 -0.13
CA THR A 507 45.50 8.06 -0.39
C THR A 507 46.84 8.80 -0.47
N MET A 508 47.12 9.38 -1.65
CA MET A 508 48.13 10.43 -1.80
C MET A 508 47.57 11.73 -1.21
N THR A 509 48.02 12.13 -0.04
CA THR A 509 48.09 13.57 0.25
C THR A 509 49.34 14.12 -0.46
N MET A 510 49.26 14.27 -1.79
CA MET A 510 50.09 15.23 -2.50
C MET A 510 49.53 16.62 -2.18
N THR A 511 49.84 17.16 -1.00
CA THR A 511 50.04 18.60 -0.95
C THR A 511 51.23 18.87 -1.85
N MET A 512 50.97 19.40 -3.04
CA MET A 512 51.95 20.01 -3.92
C MET A 512 52.65 21.14 -3.16
N THR A 513 53.66 20.81 -2.36
CA THR A 513 54.71 21.75 -1.98
C THR A 513 55.91 21.45 -2.88
N VAL A 514 55.76 21.71 -4.18
CA VAL A 514 56.84 21.69 -5.18
C VAL A 514 57.89 22.80 -4.91
N ALA A 515 57.74 23.59 -3.84
CA ALA A 515 58.67 24.68 -3.51
C ALA A 515 59.88 24.29 -2.64
N LEU A 516 59.93 23.09 -2.05
CA LEU A 516 61.06 22.68 -1.19
C LEU A 516 61.34 21.19 -1.42
N GLY A 517 62.42 20.85 -2.12
CA GLY A 517 62.80 19.48 -2.52
C GLY A 517 63.02 18.48 -1.37
N LYS A 518 61.96 18.13 -0.66
CA LYS A 518 61.85 17.01 0.27
C LYS A 518 60.71 16.14 -0.23
N TYR A 519 61.04 14.99 -0.81
CA TYR A 519 60.07 13.93 -0.97
C TYR A 519 59.49 13.63 0.43
N ASN A 520 58.16 13.60 0.58
CA ASN A 520 57.53 13.36 1.87
C ASN A 520 57.93 11.96 2.39
N ASP A 521 58.74 11.88 3.46
CA ASP A 521 59.10 10.64 4.18
C ASP A 521 57.87 9.78 4.55
N ARG A 522 56.69 10.40 4.59
CA ARG A 522 55.36 9.80 4.80
C ARG A 522 55.04 8.67 3.81
N PHE A 523 55.41 8.82 2.53
CA PHE A 523 55.11 7.82 1.49
C PHE A 523 56.07 6.63 1.57
N ILE A 524 57.36 6.89 1.81
CA ILE A 524 58.40 5.86 1.83
C ILE A 524 58.10 4.84 2.93
N ASN A 525 57.80 5.29 4.16
CA ASN A 525 57.59 4.39 5.29
C ASN A 525 56.31 3.53 5.17
N CYS A 526 55.17 4.13 4.77
CA CYS A 526 53.92 3.38 4.62
C CYS A 526 53.96 2.42 3.41
N PHE A 527 54.56 2.86 2.30
CA PHE A 527 54.72 2.04 1.11
C PHE A 527 55.76 0.92 1.29
N GLU A 528 56.83 1.16 2.05
CA GLU A 528 57.79 0.12 2.44
C GLU A 528 57.14 -0.91 3.36
N LYS A 529 56.36 -0.49 4.37
CA LYS A 529 55.57 -1.41 5.20
C LYS A 529 54.56 -2.22 4.38
N PHE A 530 53.92 -1.60 3.40
CA PHE A 530 53.04 -2.30 2.46
C PHE A 530 53.80 -3.35 1.63
N LYS A 531 54.97 -2.98 1.07
CA LYS A 531 55.82 -3.91 0.30
C LYS A 531 56.37 -5.06 1.13
N ASN A 532 56.66 -4.80 2.41
CA ASN A 532 57.18 -5.79 3.35
C ASN A 532 56.06 -6.60 4.02
N GLU A 533 54.78 -6.38 3.66
CA GLU A 533 53.61 -7.04 4.26
C GLU A 533 53.41 -6.76 5.77
N GLU A 534 53.97 -5.66 6.27
CA GLU A 534 53.98 -5.23 7.68
C GLU A 534 52.97 -4.11 7.98
N LEU A 535 51.99 -3.91 7.10
CA LEU A 535 50.96 -2.90 7.29
C LEU A 535 49.91 -3.37 8.33
N HIS A 536 49.94 -2.77 9.53
CA HIS A 536 49.04 -3.11 10.63
C HIS A 536 47.82 -2.18 10.75
N PHE A 537 47.89 -0.97 10.22
CA PHE A 537 46.81 0.01 10.34
C PHE A 537 46.62 0.75 9.03
N TYR A 538 45.36 1.01 8.69
CA TYR A 538 44.98 1.86 7.56
C TYR A 538 43.87 2.82 7.99
N HIS A 539 43.89 4.06 7.52
CA HIS A 539 42.91 5.08 7.91
C HIS A 539 42.30 5.79 6.71
N LEU A 540 41.01 6.15 6.82
CA LEU A 540 40.23 6.83 5.78
C LEU A 540 39.33 7.91 6.42
N PRO A 541 39.22 9.13 5.87
CA PRO A 541 38.22 10.09 6.34
C PRO A 541 36.80 9.54 6.14
N VAL A 542 35.94 9.65 7.15
CA VAL A 542 34.54 9.20 7.06
C VAL A 542 33.83 9.90 5.89
N SER A 543 34.11 11.19 5.69
CA SER A 543 33.62 12.00 4.58
C SER A 543 33.94 11.40 3.21
N THR A 544 35.05 10.68 3.06
CA THR A 544 35.43 10.02 1.80
C THR A 544 34.65 8.72 1.57
N PHE A 545 34.34 8.00 2.65
CA PHE A 545 33.53 6.79 2.59
C PHE A 545 32.05 7.11 2.31
N GLU A 546 31.52 8.12 2.99
CA GLU A 546 30.12 8.56 2.89
C GLU A 546 29.74 9.14 1.53
N LEU A 547 30.71 9.49 0.68
CA LEU A 547 30.45 9.83 -0.72
C LEU A 547 29.83 8.67 -1.50
N ASN A 548 30.18 7.43 -1.15
CA ASN A 548 29.83 6.23 -1.91
C ASN A 548 29.06 5.19 -1.08
N PHE A 549 29.05 5.26 0.25
CA PHE A 549 28.43 4.21 1.09
C PHE A 549 27.96 4.77 2.44
N LYS A 550 26.86 4.24 2.99
CA LYS A 550 26.41 4.59 4.34
C LYS A 550 27.38 4.10 5.41
N SER A 551 27.58 4.89 6.47
CA SER A 551 28.64 4.68 7.48
C SER A 551 28.56 3.30 8.16
N HIS A 552 27.37 2.73 8.35
CA HIS A 552 27.22 1.40 8.95
C HIS A 552 27.76 0.26 8.07
N VAL A 553 27.93 0.46 6.76
CA VAL A 553 28.49 -0.57 5.84
C VAL A 553 29.96 -0.83 6.15
N VAL A 554 30.69 0.14 6.69
CA VAL A 554 32.10 -0.01 7.07
C VAL A 554 32.30 -1.21 7.99
N ASN A 555 31.40 -1.39 8.96
CA ASN A 555 31.47 -2.47 9.93
C ASN A 555 31.32 -3.85 9.27
N GLU A 556 30.76 -3.92 8.07
CA GLU A 556 30.58 -5.14 7.27
C GLU A 556 31.83 -5.58 6.52
N ILE A 557 32.74 -4.65 6.23
CA ILE A 557 33.94 -4.92 5.43
C ILE A 557 34.84 -5.87 6.20
N ARG A 558 35.23 -6.97 5.54
CA ARG A 558 36.13 -8.00 6.09
C ARG A 558 37.52 -7.94 5.52
N TYR A 559 37.64 -7.43 4.31
CA TYR A 559 38.89 -7.47 3.58
C TYR A 559 39.15 -6.12 2.90
N LEU A 560 40.40 -5.68 2.94
CA LEU A 560 40.88 -4.54 2.17
C LEU A 560 41.84 -5.01 1.08
N ALA A 561 41.58 -4.61 -0.16
CA ALA A 561 42.52 -4.74 -1.27
C ALA A 561 43.07 -3.35 -1.59
N LEU A 562 44.31 -3.09 -1.19
CA LEU A 562 44.92 -1.77 -1.30
C LEU A 562 45.69 -1.63 -2.62
N ILE A 563 45.43 -0.54 -3.35
CA ILE A 563 46.10 -0.18 -4.59
C ILE A 563 47.16 0.89 -4.26
N PRO A 564 48.45 0.69 -4.61
CA PRO A 564 49.50 1.65 -4.25
C PRO A 564 49.32 3.04 -4.83
N ASN A 565 48.92 3.14 -6.09
CA ASN A 565 48.75 4.41 -6.79
C ASN A 565 47.66 4.29 -7.85
N TYR A 566 46.68 5.20 -7.81
CA TYR A 566 45.54 5.22 -8.72
C TYR A 566 45.88 5.71 -10.14
N GLN A 567 47.03 6.35 -10.32
CA GLN A 567 47.47 6.92 -11.59
C GLN A 567 48.14 5.90 -12.51
N VAL A 568 48.53 4.73 -11.98
CA VAL A 568 49.24 3.69 -12.73
C VAL A 568 48.49 2.37 -12.59
N SER A 569 48.57 1.52 -13.62
CA SER A 569 48.01 0.18 -13.56
C SER A 569 48.78 -0.69 -12.57
N HIS A 570 48.06 -1.46 -11.75
CA HIS A 570 48.64 -2.31 -10.73
C HIS A 570 47.95 -3.67 -10.68
N ASP A 571 48.73 -4.71 -10.40
CA ASP A 571 48.21 -6.02 -10.03
C ASP A 571 47.84 -6.02 -8.55
N ILE A 572 46.55 -6.14 -8.26
CA ILE A 572 46.06 -6.41 -6.92
C ILE A 572 46.31 -7.89 -6.64
N ARG A 573 47.30 -8.19 -5.80
CA ARG A 573 47.65 -9.56 -5.38
C ARG A 573 47.39 -9.83 -3.92
N LEU A 574 47.49 -8.80 -3.09
CA LEU A 574 47.43 -8.92 -1.64
C LEU A 574 46.11 -8.37 -1.12
N VAL A 575 45.54 -9.10 -0.17
CA VAL A 575 44.31 -8.73 0.53
C VAL A 575 44.56 -8.80 2.03
N TRP A 576 44.19 -7.75 2.73
CA TRP A 576 44.35 -7.62 4.19
C TRP A 576 43.03 -7.93 4.89
N PRO A 577 42.97 -8.93 5.78
CA PRO A 577 41.81 -9.13 6.63
C PRO A 577 41.72 -8.02 7.68
N ILE A 578 40.52 -7.51 7.92
CA ILE A 578 40.24 -6.51 8.95
C ILE A 578 39.97 -7.24 10.26
N ARG A 579 40.71 -6.88 11.31
CA ARG A 579 40.53 -7.38 12.68
C ARG A 579 39.54 -6.54 13.46
N ASP A 580 39.70 -5.23 13.38
CA ASP A 580 38.88 -4.27 14.09
C ASP A 580 38.69 -2.99 13.26
N VAL A 581 37.59 -2.28 13.52
CA VAL A 581 37.22 -1.01 12.89
C VAL A 581 36.84 -0.02 13.98
N GLN A 582 37.51 1.12 14.01
CA GLN A 582 37.27 2.17 15.00
C GLN A 582 37.00 3.52 14.34
N TYR A 583 36.05 4.26 14.90
CA TYR A 583 35.82 5.66 14.55
C TYR A 583 36.59 6.55 15.51
N VAL A 584 37.58 7.25 15.00
CA VAL A 584 38.52 8.06 15.78
C VAL A 584 38.63 9.46 15.19
N LYS A 585 38.85 10.48 16.02
CA LYS A 585 39.14 11.81 15.48
C LYS A 585 40.54 11.84 14.92
N ARG A 586 40.78 12.66 13.89
CA ARG A 586 42.10 12.71 13.23
C ARG A 586 43.26 12.98 14.19
N ARG A 587 43.06 13.80 15.23
CA ARG A 587 44.06 14.07 16.29
C ARG A 587 44.41 12.87 17.19
N GLU A 588 43.51 11.89 17.29
CA GLU A 588 43.66 10.73 18.17
C GLU A 588 44.46 9.60 17.48
N ILE A 589 44.71 9.71 16.17
CA ILE A 589 45.50 8.73 15.43
C ILE A 589 46.99 9.01 15.63
N GLU A 590 47.73 7.99 16.09
CA GLU A 590 49.16 8.11 16.37
C GLU A 590 49.98 8.60 15.16
N LEU A 591 51.05 9.34 15.47
CA LEU A 591 52.04 9.79 14.49
C LEU A 591 52.73 8.61 13.78
N SER A 592 52.91 7.48 14.47
CA SER A 592 53.49 6.24 13.94
C SER A 592 52.69 5.65 12.76
N ILE A 593 51.37 5.90 12.74
CA ILE A 593 50.40 5.39 11.76
C ILE A 593 50.21 6.41 10.62
N THR A 594 50.10 7.69 10.95
CA THR A 594 49.74 8.75 9.97
C THR A 594 50.95 9.45 9.37
N GLY A 595 52.10 9.36 10.03
CA GLY A 595 53.34 10.08 9.67
C GLY A 595 53.24 11.60 9.78
N TYR A 596 52.17 12.15 10.39
CA TYR A 596 52.01 13.59 10.65
C TYR A 596 50.99 13.89 11.75
N GLU A 597 51.35 14.79 12.66
CA GLU A 597 50.45 15.32 13.69
C GLU A 597 49.46 16.32 13.08
N SER A 598 48.16 16.06 13.27
CA SER A 598 47.08 16.94 12.84
C SER A 598 46.20 17.25 14.04
N ASN A 599 45.86 18.52 14.23
CA ASN A 599 44.92 18.97 15.28
C ASN A 599 43.47 18.97 14.80
N SER A 600 43.16 18.29 13.70
CA SER A 600 41.81 18.22 13.14
C SER A 600 40.92 17.28 13.96
N ASP A 601 39.66 17.70 14.13
CA ASP A 601 38.58 16.92 14.75
C ASP A 601 37.76 16.13 13.73
N GLU A 602 38.16 16.16 12.46
CA GLU A 602 37.50 15.40 11.40
C GLU A 602 37.46 13.89 11.76
N PRO A 603 36.30 13.22 11.58
CA PRO A 603 36.16 11.81 11.90
C PRO A 603 36.83 10.93 10.84
N TYR A 604 37.60 9.95 11.29
CA TYR A 604 38.29 8.96 10.47
C TYR A 604 37.91 7.55 10.88
N ILE A 605 37.89 6.66 9.91
CA ILE A 605 37.79 5.22 10.08
C ILE A 605 39.21 4.67 10.16
N LEU A 606 39.53 4.00 11.27
CA LEU A 606 40.78 3.29 11.48
C LEU A 606 40.52 1.79 11.37
N PHE A 607 41.19 1.14 10.41
CA PHE A 607 41.17 -0.30 10.21
C PHE A 607 42.42 -0.92 10.83
N GLU A 608 42.23 -1.85 11.76
CA GLU A 608 43.30 -2.75 12.21
C GLU A 608 43.40 -3.93 11.24
N LEU A 609 44.57 -4.11 10.63
CA LEU A 609 44.82 -5.12 9.62
C LEU A 609 45.53 -6.33 10.20
N GLY A 610 45.04 -7.50 9.83
CA GLY A 610 45.71 -8.78 10.07
C GLY A 610 46.77 -9.08 9.01
N LYS A 611 47.32 -10.29 9.09
CA LYS A 611 48.33 -10.77 8.15
C LYS A 611 47.72 -10.87 6.75
N PRO A 612 48.34 -10.25 5.72
CA PRO A 612 47.82 -10.34 4.36
C PRO A 612 47.93 -11.76 3.80
N PHE A 613 47.12 -12.03 2.79
CA PHE A 613 47.19 -13.25 1.99
C PHE A 613 47.07 -12.92 0.51
N SER A 614 47.56 -13.82 -0.34
CA SER A 614 47.54 -13.62 -1.80
C SER A 614 46.27 -14.17 -2.43
N LEU A 615 45.74 -13.43 -3.40
CA LEU A 615 44.74 -13.93 -4.34
C LEU A 615 45.32 -15.05 -5.20
N LYS A 616 44.46 -15.96 -5.67
CA LYS A 616 44.86 -17.05 -6.59
C LYS A 616 45.38 -16.48 -7.90
N ASP A 617 44.63 -15.54 -8.46
CA ASP A 617 44.95 -14.83 -9.69
C ASP A 617 45.02 -13.31 -9.42
N PRO A 618 45.99 -12.59 -10.00
CA PRO A 618 46.10 -11.15 -9.85
C PRO A 618 44.94 -10.43 -10.55
N VAL A 619 44.34 -9.45 -9.88
CA VAL A 619 43.30 -8.59 -10.47
C VAL A 619 43.92 -7.28 -10.93
N VAL A 620 43.78 -6.92 -12.20
CA VAL A 620 44.39 -5.71 -12.76
C VAL A 620 43.51 -4.48 -12.48
N PHE A 621 44.09 -3.50 -11.80
CA PHE A 621 43.53 -2.15 -11.70
C PHE A 621 43.99 -1.30 -12.90
N GLN A 622 43.05 -0.58 -13.53
CA GLN A 622 43.33 0.39 -14.58
C GLN A 622 43.01 1.82 -14.09
N PRO A 623 43.91 2.80 -14.28
CA PRO A 623 43.67 4.20 -13.92
C PRO A 623 42.45 4.76 -14.63
N ASN A 624 41.64 5.55 -13.92
CA ASN A 624 40.40 6.11 -14.46
C ASN A 624 40.16 7.57 -14.01
N ASP A 625 41.23 8.37 -14.12
CA ASP A 625 41.38 9.82 -13.83
C ASP A 625 40.97 10.34 -12.44
N THR A 626 40.23 9.58 -11.65
CA THR A 626 39.77 9.97 -10.31
C THR A 626 39.96 8.85 -9.30
N PHE A 627 40.44 9.22 -8.12
CA PHE A 627 40.61 8.32 -6.96
C PHE A 627 39.31 7.58 -6.59
N ARG A 628 38.15 8.20 -6.84
CA ARG A 628 36.84 7.65 -6.48
C ARG A 628 36.54 6.30 -7.11
N HIS A 629 36.96 6.08 -8.37
CA HIS A 629 36.75 4.81 -9.05
C HIS A 629 37.61 3.66 -8.50
N SER A 630 38.58 3.96 -7.63
CA SER A 630 39.34 2.93 -6.93
C SER A 630 38.60 2.35 -5.73
N ILE A 631 37.64 3.10 -5.16
CA ILE A 631 36.82 2.64 -4.03
C ILE A 631 35.68 1.79 -4.58
N LYS A 632 35.75 0.48 -4.35
CA LYS A 632 34.73 -0.46 -4.80
C LYS A 632 34.48 -1.50 -3.73
N ILE A 633 33.22 -1.77 -3.45
CA ILE A 633 32.81 -2.87 -2.56
C ILE A 633 32.33 -4.03 -3.42
N THR A 634 32.94 -5.20 -3.21
CA THR A 634 32.64 -6.46 -3.91
C THR A 634 32.74 -7.62 -2.94
N THR A 635 32.40 -8.83 -3.38
CA THR A 635 32.65 -10.06 -2.60
C THR A 635 34.01 -10.63 -2.99
N MET A 636 34.63 -11.39 -2.08
CA MET A 636 35.90 -12.05 -2.35
C MET A 636 35.78 -12.99 -3.57
N ALA A 637 34.66 -13.74 -3.65
CA ALA A 637 34.39 -14.63 -4.77
C ALA A 637 34.26 -13.90 -6.12
N GLN A 638 33.66 -12.71 -6.14
CA GLN A 638 33.55 -11.91 -7.36
C GLN A 638 34.87 -11.25 -7.75
N LEU A 639 35.69 -10.87 -6.76
CA LEU A 639 37.02 -10.33 -7.00
C LEU A 639 37.94 -11.39 -7.62
N GLU A 640 37.95 -12.62 -7.09
CA GLU A 640 38.76 -13.73 -7.65
C GLU A 640 38.34 -14.15 -9.07
N ARG A 641 37.08 -13.88 -9.48
CA ARG A 641 36.59 -14.21 -10.83
C ARG A 641 36.94 -13.16 -11.89
N ALA A 642 37.39 -11.97 -11.47
CA ALA A 642 37.59 -10.84 -12.37
C ALA A 642 39.06 -10.70 -12.76
N GLU A 643 39.35 -10.57 -14.06
CA GLU A 643 40.70 -10.24 -14.53
C GLU A 643 41.02 -8.75 -14.30
N TYR A 644 40.00 -7.89 -14.43
CA TYR A 644 40.12 -6.46 -14.23
C TYR A 644 39.17 -5.97 -13.13
N LEU A 645 39.60 -5.03 -12.30
CA LEU A 645 38.78 -4.51 -11.19
C LEU A 645 37.44 -3.93 -11.67
N ASN A 646 37.40 -3.31 -12.85
CA ASN A 646 36.17 -2.77 -13.44
C ASN A 646 35.13 -3.87 -13.75
N GLN A 647 35.57 -5.09 -14.07
CA GLN A 647 34.71 -6.25 -14.34
C GLN A 647 34.16 -6.90 -13.08
N ALA A 648 34.85 -6.78 -11.93
CA ALA A 648 34.35 -7.31 -10.66
C ALA A 648 32.97 -6.70 -10.39
N LYS A 649 31.95 -7.51 -10.09
CA LYS A 649 30.62 -6.96 -9.81
C LYS A 649 30.67 -6.19 -8.49
N ALA A 650 30.20 -4.95 -8.47
CA ALA A 650 30.04 -4.23 -7.21
C ALA A 650 28.72 -4.64 -6.55
N VAL A 651 28.76 -4.69 -5.22
CA VAL A 651 27.58 -4.91 -4.38
C VAL A 651 27.29 -3.63 -3.59
N TYR A 652 26.04 -3.49 -3.14
CA TYR A 652 25.55 -2.32 -2.40
C TYR A 652 25.52 -1.02 -3.22
N LEU A 653 25.45 -1.13 -4.55
CA LEU A 653 25.39 0.02 -5.48
C LEU A 653 24.11 0.85 -5.35
N GLU A 654 22.97 0.27 -4.98
CA GLU A 654 21.68 0.99 -4.88
C GLU A 654 21.22 1.21 -3.44
N ALA A 655 22.02 0.78 -2.46
CA ALA A 655 21.90 1.30 -1.10
C ALA A 655 22.40 2.75 -0.97
N LEU A 656 22.85 3.30 -2.10
CA LEU A 656 23.04 4.72 -2.38
C LEU A 656 21.70 5.46 -2.35
N ALA A 657 21.39 6.04 -1.22
CA ALA A 657 20.58 7.25 -1.11
C ALA A 657 21.15 8.08 0.03
#